data_AF-B3SZU4-F1
#
_entry.id   AF-B3SZU4-F1
#
_cell.length_a   1.000
_cell.length_b   1.000
_cell.length_c   1.000
_cell.angle_alpha   90.00
_cell.angle_beta   90.00
_cell.angle_gamma   90.00
#
_symmetry.space_group_name_H-M   'P 1'
#
loop_
_entity.id
_entity.type
_entity.pdbx_description
1 polymer ?
#
loop_
_entity_poly.entity_id
_entity_poly.type
_entity_poly.pdbx_seq_one_letter_code
_entity_poly.pdbx_strand_id
1 'polypeptide(L)'
;MARLPFQQATVLPQQNRLSAPNVPNAPGPMDVSVPGGGAQNRALMSLGESIARIGRTAADIYLTQAEKEKDEQNKIAIVEYGQFRDRARNQFFQSLEQDPPADMADALARYEQFYSGGDAKDLEANGLYQQTQRFLKGKSKRVQKAVTQMFDDKRIADQDLIAMQEIRKQQQAKVGAAINSAQQGLTAKLQSLTPEDLAGAKNYDPTQRRQLIATDLENVINPTLEGLSPGLRRQAEERLQTTIRSAAEQLYNAQQSAIDDDVRADYVRLKQEIITSGGPREERLAMLDEMQSSMFADGLLSAEQAAVNLVNYEREIDNSDIKLLRNSGDIQVVAGLLNTLLNDKESFPSLSANERAEQANETKTRLETLQKQATQEVRRNLLLTVGAILDPNLTEGQRAEVESVANLEQQLANVPDENTKLVFKGLHSYALQAKNTVETLPEKTEAELAQAEESLVPPRFIGGDLNADVAHFSGIYNGVVKEINAIRKLRADDGASFAVIPEGTDPLDASNLDNVVATQLEYKGFQNTNNLSPSQLRGLHQAKAIRLLSKQTAAKYLEDYLKTTNGDERFEFMMGIERRTGSYGSLVVTELARKRKENGIGLPYYSQLYTEVTDPAVRQNMFDTELNSKSNRSRVRDIFKADMGAVRAEMMQNESFQNFYKSFESDRGSVPLMNDFNEFMTDYVLEMGARGMDLGDAVDMAADHLIGVNFTFIQPNAETPPLLLRNAQLDGIPAGSAEVALTNYTETLLAERRQGFIDLAGSDDLYTWAKKGDDSGLELLFFNEERAQYVTTGVIMPFTRLRVLAERHMNNEAIDSSDAMFAEDQAVIDTMLESYGVGQEMLGLGVGKPIEEPEGINPVNTGKKTSAGRVIWKKNGEEYSEITRTVQLETGKWITTPTVDKDGNVVPIEKITKFLNENGNIDFVTGKELPVFDTEKAASKYAEERSNSYNNETTQKTEPEPAPEDPELAQLNGFVTQARAFLDTVPGEQMVEVERLIEGAEVLRARIVYNKGKEAAMKQLRLLETQLQLLQGKTASKEQMRKLLGSQPELDPELRAEMEALLRSRQDR
;
A
#
# COMPACT_ATOMS: atom_id res chain seq x y z
N MET A 1 -80.73 -20.99 55.82
CA MET A 1 -81.55 -20.05 56.63
C MET A 1 -80.82 -18.72 56.72
N ALA A 2 -81.55 -17.62 56.97
CA ALA A 2 -81.16 -16.35 57.64
C ALA A 2 -79.68 -15.86 57.67
N ARG A 3 -79.35 -14.57 57.49
CA ARG A 3 -80.17 -13.35 57.38
C ARG A 3 -79.38 -12.16 56.77
N LEU A 4 -80.10 -11.29 56.05
CA LEU A 4 -79.81 -9.85 55.80
C LEU A 4 -80.44 -9.00 56.95
N PRO A 5 -80.50 -7.63 56.97
CA PRO A 5 -80.05 -6.57 56.03
C PRO A 5 -78.74 -5.84 56.49
N PHE A 6 -78.38 -4.55 56.28
CA PHE A 6 -79.13 -3.28 56.06
C PHE A 6 -78.41 -2.23 55.17
N GLN A 7 -78.68 -0.93 55.36
CA GLN A 7 -78.57 0.17 54.38
C GLN A 7 -77.50 1.25 54.65
N GLN A 8 -76.98 1.80 53.54
CA GLN A 8 -76.82 3.22 53.18
C GLN A 8 -76.66 4.32 54.25
N ALA A 9 -75.71 5.22 53.98
CA ALA A 9 -75.93 6.68 54.04
C ALA A 9 -75.09 7.37 52.94
N THR A 10 -75.61 8.42 52.29
CA THR A 10 -74.87 9.27 51.33
C THR A 10 -75.15 10.72 51.67
N VAL A 11 -74.12 11.54 51.86
CA VAL A 11 -74.25 12.99 52.13
C VAL A 11 -73.13 13.73 51.38
N LEU A 12 -73.49 14.77 50.62
CA LEU A 12 -72.55 15.68 49.94
C LEU A 12 -72.42 16.99 50.76
N PRO A 13 -71.94 18.14 50.23
CA PRO A 13 -70.80 18.83 50.84
C PRO A 13 -71.20 20.08 51.62
N GLN A 14 -70.35 20.56 52.54
CA GLN A 14 -70.03 21.99 52.67
C GLN A 14 -68.92 22.31 53.67
N GLN A 15 -68.55 23.59 53.68
CA GLN A 15 -67.49 24.22 54.47
C GLN A 15 -67.89 24.35 55.95
N ASN A 16 -66.91 24.21 56.85
CA ASN A 16 -66.57 25.16 57.91
C ASN A 16 -65.26 24.69 58.58
N ARG A 17 -64.23 25.53 58.74
CA ARG A 17 -64.12 26.56 59.79
C ARG A 17 -64.42 26.02 61.19
N LEU A 18 -63.37 25.53 61.86
CA LEU A 18 -63.28 25.64 63.32
C LEU A 18 -62.28 26.74 63.65
N SER A 19 -62.79 27.83 64.22
CA SER A 19 -62.00 28.93 64.75
C SER A 19 -61.15 28.46 65.93
N ALA A 20 -60.02 29.12 66.18
CA ALA A 20 -59.20 28.84 67.36
C ALA A 20 -60.01 29.09 68.66
N PRO A 21 -59.88 28.22 69.69
CA PRO A 21 -60.29 28.56 71.03
C PRO A 21 -59.47 29.76 71.53
N ASN A 22 -60.12 30.73 72.17
CA ASN A 22 -59.40 31.77 72.92
C ASN A 22 -58.59 31.09 74.03
N VAL A 23 -57.26 31.23 73.98
CA VAL A 23 -56.36 30.88 75.08
C VAL A 23 -56.05 32.16 75.85
N PRO A 24 -56.62 32.37 77.05
CA PRO A 24 -56.17 33.44 77.93
C PRO A 24 -54.71 33.22 78.27
N ASN A 25 -53.91 34.29 78.33
CA ASN A 25 -52.46 34.26 78.55
C ASN A 25 -51.62 33.63 77.42
N ALA A 26 -52.13 33.58 76.19
CA ALA A 26 -51.20 33.75 75.06
C ALA A 26 -50.51 35.12 75.20
N PRO A 27 -49.17 35.23 75.06
CA PRO A 27 -48.52 36.53 75.16
C PRO A 27 -49.04 37.47 74.07
N GLY A 28 -49.27 38.73 74.43
CA GLY A 28 -49.62 39.77 73.46
C GLY A 28 -48.57 39.83 72.34
N PRO A 29 -48.95 40.25 71.11
CA PRO A 29 -48.12 40.09 69.91
C PRO A 29 -46.70 40.56 70.17
N MET A 30 -45.77 39.60 70.17
CA MET A 30 -44.39 39.80 70.62
C MET A 30 -43.75 40.89 69.78
N ASP A 31 -43.49 42.04 70.40
CA ASP A 31 -43.07 43.25 69.70
C ASP A 31 -41.75 43.00 68.97
N VAL A 32 -41.80 42.99 67.64
CA VAL A 32 -40.64 42.74 66.79
C VAL A 32 -39.67 43.92 66.74
N SER A 33 -40.00 45.05 67.39
CA SER A 33 -39.10 46.20 67.56
C SER A 33 -38.12 46.04 68.73
N VAL A 34 -38.37 45.16 69.71
CA VAL A 34 -37.35 44.86 70.74
C VAL A 34 -36.30 43.87 70.22
N PRO A 35 -34.98 44.15 70.41
CA PRO A 35 -33.91 43.27 69.97
C PRO A 35 -34.03 41.84 70.52
N GLY A 36 -34.41 40.90 69.65
CA GLY A 36 -34.53 39.47 69.96
C GLY A 36 -35.87 38.83 69.57
N GLY A 37 -36.97 39.59 69.49
CA GLY A 37 -38.30 39.03 69.17
C GLY A 37 -38.34 38.30 67.81
N GLY A 38 -37.69 38.87 66.81
CA GLY A 38 -37.50 38.26 65.49
C GLY A 38 -36.60 37.01 65.45
N ALA A 39 -35.97 36.60 66.55
CA ALA A 39 -35.24 35.33 66.65
C ALA A 39 -36.13 34.20 67.18
N GLN A 40 -36.89 34.45 68.25
CA GLN A 40 -37.78 33.45 68.87
C GLN A 40 -38.87 32.96 67.91
N ASN A 41 -39.47 33.86 67.11
CA ASN A 41 -40.49 33.49 66.13
C ASN A 41 -39.93 32.53 65.03
N ARG A 42 -38.70 32.76 64.58
CA ARG A 42 -38.02 31.87 63.60
C ARG A 42 -37.68 30.50 64.20
N ALA A 43 -37.26 30.46 65.47
CA ALA A 43 -37.02 29.19 66.16
C ALA A 43 -38.30 28.32 66.24
N LEU A 44 -39.43 28.92 66.62
CA LEU A 44 -40.72 28.21 66.69
C LEU A 44 -41.19 27.67 65.32
N MET A 45 -41.01 28.43 64.24
CA MET A 45 -41.31 27.92 62.88
C MET A 45 -40.41 26.75 62.49
N SER A 46 -39.09 26.83 62.74
CA SER A 46 -38.16 25.73 62.44
C SER A 46 -38.48 24.43 63.20
N LEU A 47 -39.01 24.53 64.42
CA LEU A 47 -39.45 23.37 65.22
C LEU A 47 -40.66 22.67 64.58
N GLY A 48 -41.65 23.44 64.11
CA GLY A 48 -42.80 22.91 63.39
C GLY A 48 -42.40 22.20 62.09
N GLU A 49 -41.50 22.79 61.30
CA GLU A 49 -40.97 22.13 60.10
C GLU A 49 -40.13 20.88 60.41
N SER A 50 -39.43 20.85 61.54
CA SER A 50 -38.62 19.69 61.95
C SER A 50 -39.50 18.47 62.25
N ILE A 51 -40.57 18.67 63.04
CA ILE A 51 -41.57 17.63 63.33
C ILE A 51 -42.23 17.15 62.03
N ALA A 52 -42.59 18.07 61.12
CA ALA A 52 -43.17 17.75 59.82
C ALA A 52 -42.21 17.07 58.81
N ARG A 53 -40.88 17.10 59.06
CA ARG A 53 -39.88 16.32 58.32
C ARG A 53 -39.76 14.91 58.87
N ILE A 54 -39.62 14.75 60.19
CA ILE A 54 -39.50 13.44 60.88
C ILE A 54 -40.67 12.51 60.51
N GLY A 55 -41.89 13.03 60.48
CA GLY A 55 -43.09 12.25 60.09
C GLY A 55 -43.07 11.71 58.66
N ARG A 56 -42.37 12.35 57.72
CA ARG A 56 -42.21 11.84 56.34
C ARG A 56 -41.12 10.79 56.28
N THR A 57 -39.96 11.07 56.87
CA THR A 57 -38.83 10.13 56.92
C THR A 57 -39.24 8.78 57.54
N ALA A 58 -40.10 8.79 58.55
CA ALA A 58 -40.67 7.55 59.11
C ALA A 58 -41.51 6.76 58.10
N ALA A 59 -42.35 7.43 57.29
CA ALA A 59 -43.16 6.78 56.26
C ALA A 59 -42.30 6.22 55.11
N ASP A 60 -41.29 6.98 54.66
CA ASP A 60 -40.37 6.58 53.59
C ASP A 60 -39.55 5.33 53.99
N ILE A 61 -39.16 5.21 55.26
CA ILE A 61 -38.46 4.02 55.81
C ILE A 61 -39.36 2.78 55.78
N TYR A 62 -40.64 2.89 56.21
CA TYR A 62 -41.55 1.74 56.17
C TYR A 62 -41.92 1.32 54.75
N LEU A 63 -42.06 2.27 53.82
CA LEU A 63 -42.27 1.98 52.39
C LEU A 63 -41.07 1.23 51.80
N THR A 64 -39.85 1.74 51.99
CA THR A 64 -38.63 1.11 51.44
C THR A 64 -38.31 -0.25 52.07
N GLN A 65 -38.75 -0.54 53.30
CA GLN A 65 -38.67 -1.87 53.89
C GLN A 65 -39.59 -2.87 53.16
N ALA A 66 -40.87 -2.53 52.98
CA ALA A 66 -41.85 -3.38 52.30
C ALA A 66 -41.52 -3.59 50.80
N GLU A 67 -40.90 -2.58 50.16
CA GLU A 67 -40.43 -2.71 48.78
C GLU A 67 -39.23 -3.65 48.64
N LYS A 68 -38.31 -3.70 49.63
CA LYS A 68 -37.19 -4.65 49.67
C LYS A 68 -37.66 -6.10 49.81
N GLU A 69 -38.55 -6.38 50.77
CA GLU A 69 -39.10 -7.74 50.97
C GLU A 69 -39.81 -8.25 49.70
N LYS A 70 -40.55 -7.36 49.04
CA LYS A 70 -41.20 -7.64 47.75
C LYS A 70 -40.19 -7.84 46.62
N ASP A 71 -39.07 -7.13 46.61
CA ASP A 71 -37.98 -7.31 45.64
C ASP A 71 -37.25 -8.65 45.84
N GLU A 72 -37.05 -9.09 47.09
CA GLU A 72 -36.46 -10.39 47.42
C GLU A 72 -37.39 -11.55 47.06
N GLN A 73 -38.69 -11.46 47.36
CA GLN A 73 -39.68 -12.44 46.89
C GLN A 73 -39.72 -12.55 45.35
N ASN A 74 -39.54 -11.42 44.63
CA ASN A 74 -39.41 -11.45 43.17
C ASN A 74 -38.13 -12.18 42.71
N LYS A 75 -36.99 -11.97 43.37
CA LYS A 75 -35.72 -12.66 43.04
C LYS A 75 -35.83 -14.16 43.28
N ILE A 76 -36.36 -14.57 44.43
CA ILE A 76 -36.57 -15.98 44.77
C ILE A 76 -37.43 -16.66 43.69
N ALA A 77 -38.57 -16.06 43.31
CA ALA A 77 -39.43 -16.62 42.27
C ALA A 77 -38.77 -16.73 40.88
N ILE A 78 -37.77 -15.91 40.57
CA ILE A 78 -37.00 -16.02 39.31
C ILE A 78 -35.99 -17.18 39.39
N VAL A 79 -35.35 -17.38 40.54
CA VAL A 79 -34.44 -18.51 40.78
C VAL A 79 -35.18 -19.85 40.83
N GLU A 80 -36.33 -19.92 41.51
CA GLU A 80 -37.23 -21.07 41.52
C GLU A 80 -37.59 -21.52 40.10
N TYR A 81 -37.92 -20.56 39.22
CA TYR A 81 -38.26 -20.85 37.83
C TYR A 81 -37.06 -21.41 37.05
N GLY A 82 -35.86 -20.83 37.19
CA GLY A 82 -34.65 -21.36 36.57
C GLY A 82 -34.40 -22.82 36.98
N GLN A 83 -34.42 -23.09 38.29
CA GLN A 83 -34.25 -24.45 38.82
C GLN A 83 -35.36 -25.43 38.40
N PHE A 84 -36.58 -24.95 38.11
CA PHE A 84 -37.65 -25.75 37.53
C PHE A 84 -37.36 -26.07 36.05
N ARG A 85 -37.09 -25.05 35.24
CA ARG A 85 -36.80 -25.16 33.80
C ARG A 85 -35.62 -26.11 33.54
N ASP A 86 -34.54 -25.94 34.30
CA ASP A 86 -33.30 -26.70 34.10
C ASP A 86 -33.45 -28.17 34.50
N ARG A 87 -34.34 -28.49 35.45
CA ARG A 87 -34.71 -29.89 35.75
C ARG A 87 -35.52 -30.52 34.62
N ALA A 88 -36.56 -29.83 34.13
CA ALA A 88 -37.38 -30.33 33.03
C ALA A 88 -36.55 -30.55 31.75
N ARG A 89 -35.64 -29.62 31.45
CA ARG A 89 -34.63 -29.72 30.39
C ARG A 89 -33.78 -30.98 30.53
N ASN A 90 -33.18 -31.20 31.70
CA ASN A 90 -32.31 -32.36 31.92
C ASN A 90 -33.08 -33.69 31.85
N GLN A 91 -34.35 -33.73 32.27
CA GLN A 91 -35.21 -34.91 32.14
C GLN A 91 -35.53 -35.23 30.67
N PHE A 92 -35.74 -34.22 29.83
CA PHE A 92 -35.93 -34.42 28.38
C PHE A 92 -34.67 -35.03 27.73
N PHE A 93 -33.48 -34.51 28.04
CA PHE A 93 -32.23 -35.08 27.51
C PHE A 93 -32.02 -36.53 27.97
N GLN A 94 -32.32 -36.85 29.24
CA GLN A 94 -32.30 -38.23 29.72
C GLN A 94 -33.31 -39.15 29.00
N SER A 95 -34.46 -38.63 28.54
CA SER A 95 -35.38 -39.42 27.71
C SER A 95 -34.86 -39.66 26.27
N LEU A 96 -34.13 -38.70 25.67
CA LEU A 96 -33.48 -38.92 24.37
C LEU A 96 -32.27 -39.87 24.44
N GLU A 97 -31.65 -40.01 25.61
CA GLU A 97 -30.63 -41.03 25.86
C GLU A 97 -31.23 -42.44 26.06
N GLN A 98 -32.42 -42.53 26.65
CA GLN A 98 -33.12 -43.80 26.94
C GLN A 98 -33.93 -44.34 25.76
N ASP A 99 -34.61 -43.47 25.00
CA ASP A 99 -35.26 -43.80 23.73
C ASP A 99 -34.67 -42.94 22.59
N PRO A 100 -33.57 -43.39 21.96
CA PRO A 100 -32.91 -42.67 20.88
C PRO A 100 -33.84 -42.29 19.72
N PRO A 101 -33.88 -41.01 19.31
CA PRO A 101 -34.64 -40.58 18.14
C PRO A 101 -34.05 -41.19 16.86
N ALA A 102 -34.90 -41.44 15.86
CA ALA A 102 -34.51 -42.08 14.61
C ALA A 102 -33.46 -41.26 13.85
N ASP A 103 -33.66 -39.95 13.77
CA ASP A 103 -32.80 -38.96 13.15
C ASP A 103 -32.89 -37.60 13.87
N MET A 104 -32.23 -36.57 13.34
CA MET A 104 -32.26 -35.22 13.91
C MET A 104 -33.63 -34.52 13.75
N ALA A 105 -34.47 -34.93 12.79
CA ALA A 105 -35.81 -34.39 12.62
C ALA A 105 -36.79 -34.96 13.66
N ASP A 106 -36.69 -36.25 14.00
CA ASP A 106 -37.38 -36.87 15.12
C ASP A 106 -36.92 -36.25 16.46
N ALA A 107 -35.61 -36.02 16.64
CA ALA A 107 -35.09 -35.32 17.82
C ALA A 107 -35.69 -33.90 17.99
N LEU A 108 -35.73 -33.13 16.89
CA LEU A 108 -36.31 -31.79 16.86
C LEU A 108 -37.83 -31.82 17.08
N ALA A 109 -38.57 -32.74 16.46
CA ALA A 109 -40.01 -32.88 16.66
C ALA A 109 -40.36 -33.23 18.11
N ARG A 110 -39.58 -34.10 18.77
CA ARG A 110 -39.71 -34.39 20.21
C ARG A 110 -39.37 -33.17 21.07
N TYR A 111 -38.35 -32.39 20.71
CA TYR A 111 -38.02 -31.14 21.40
C TYR A 111 -39.13 -30.08 21.27
N GLU A 112 -39.73 -29.92 20.08
CA GLU A 112 -40.88 -29.03 19.87
C GLU A 112 -42.09 -29.47 20.72
N GLN A 113 -42.38 -30.78 20.80
CA GLN A 113 -43.43 -31.33 21.65
C GLN A 113 -43.16 -31.10 23.15
N PHE A 114 -41.92 -31.27 23.60
CA PHE A 114 -41.50 -30.93 24.97
C PHE A 114 -41.66 -29.43 25.27
N TYR A 115 -41.26 -28.57 24.33
CA TYR A 115 -41.24 -27.12 24.52
C TYR A 115 -42.64 -26.50 24.48
N SER A 116 -43.46 -26.86 23.48
CA SER A 116 -44.80 -26.27 23.25
C SER A 116 -45.95 -27.07 23.88
N GLY A 117 -45.84 -28.40 23.95
CA GLY A 117 -46.84 -29.34 24.45
C GLY A 117 -47.68 -30.00 23.36
N GLY A 118 -47.74 -31.33 23.39
CA GLY A 118 -48.66 -32.15 22.60
C GLY A 118 -50.13 -32.10 23.08
N ASP A 119 -50.95 -33.01 22.56
CA ASP A 119 -52.42 -32.96 22.69
C ASP A 119 -52.92 -32.96 24.14
N ALA A 120 -53.95 -32.13 24.41
CA ALA A 120 -54.24 -31.55 25.72
C ALA A 120 -55.05 -32.47 26.67
N LYS A 121 -54.75 -33.77 26.68
CA LYS A 121 -55.50 -34.79 27.45
C LYS A 121 -54.69 -35.56 28.48
N ASP A 122 -53.37 -35.55 28.41
CA ASP A 122 -52.55 -36.17 29.45
C ASP A 122 -52.21 -35.15 30.56
N LEU A 123 -52.39 -35.55 31.81
CA LEU A 123 -52.25 -34.66 32.97
C LEU A 123 -50.79 -34.46 33.38
N GLU A 124 -49.89 -35.37 32.99
CA GLU A 124 -48.45 -35.22 33.21
C GLU A 124 -47.74 -34.61 31.99
N ALA A 125 -48.22 -34.84 30.76
CA ALA A 125 -47.60 -34.33 29.52
C ALA A 125 -48.04 -32.89 29.13
N ASN A 126 -47.83 -31.91 30.01
CA ASN A 126 -48.02 -30.49 29.68
C ASN A 126 -46.67 -29.86 29.30
N GLY A 127 -46.52 -29.34 28.07
CA GLY A 127 -45.25 -28.79 27.58
C GLY A 127 -44.69 -27.62 28.41
N LEU A 128 -43.38 -27.39 28.30
CA LEU A 128 -42.63 -26.44 29.13
C LEU A 128 -43.20 -25.01 29.08
N TYR A 129 -43.68 -24.57 27.91
CA TYR A 129 -44.41 -23.31 27.74
C TYR A 129 -45.67 -23.25 28.61
N GLN A 130 -46.49 -24.30 28.60
CA GLN A 130 -47.75 -24.33 29.37
C GLN A 130 -47.49 -24.36 30.88
N GLN A 131 -46.46 -25.10 31.33
CA GLN A 131 -46.03 -25.09 32.73
C GLN A 131 -45.49 -23.70 33.14
N THR A 132 -44.76 -23.03 32.25
CA THR A 132 -44.30 -21.65 32.44
C THR A 132 -45.46 -20.68 32.59
N GLN A 133 -46.49 -20.74 31.72
CA GLN A 133 -47.68 -19.89 31.85
C GLN A 133 -48.46 -20.16 33.15
N ARG A 134 -48.47 -21.41 33.65
CA ARG A 134 -49.02 -21.74 34.98
C ARG A 134 -48.19 -21.09 36.11
N PHE A 135 -46.85 -21.17 36.04
CA PHE A 135 -45.96 -20.53 37.03
C PHE A 135 -46.13 -19.00 37.08
N LEU A 136 -46.34 -18.36 35.93
CA LEU A 136 -46.50 -16.90 35.81
C LEU A 136 -47.82 -16.35 36.38
N LYS A 137 -48.82 -17.21 36.60
CA LYS A 137 -50.16 -16.83 37.05
C LYS A 137 -50.12 -16.25 38.47
N GLY A 138 -50.47 -14.97 38.61
CA GLY A 138 -50.48 -14.26 39.89
C GLY A 138 -49.11 -13.75 40.38
N LYS A 139 -48.01 -14.03 39.67
CA LYS A 139 -46.69 -13.44 39.95
C LYS A 139 -46.66 -11.95 39.53
N SER A 140 -45.68 -11.19 40.01
CA SER A 140 -45.56 -9.76 39.67
C SER A 140 -45.14 -9.54 38.22
N LYS A 141 -45.43 -8.35 37.64
CA LYS A 141 -44.98 -7.96 36.29
C LYS A 141 -43.46 -8.07 36.10
N ARG A 142 -42.67 -7.92 37.17
CA ARG A 142 -41.19 -8.02 37.12
C ARG A 142 -40.73 -9.48 37.04
N VAL A 143 -41.35 -10.38 37.81
CA VAL A 143 -41.13 -11.83 37.69
C VAL A 143 -41.58 -12.30 36.31
N GLN A 144 -42.78 -11.88 35.86
CA GLN A 144 -43.29 -12.20 34.53
C GLN A 144 -42.31 -11.81 33.43
N LYS A 145 -41.86 -10.55 33.39
CA LYS A 145 -40.88 -10.12 32.39
C LYS A 145 -39.57 -10.91 32.46
N ALA A 146 -39.01 -11.14 33.65
CA ALA A 146 -37.74 -11.85 33.80
C ALA A 146 -37.86 -13.33 33.39
N VAL A 147 -38.92 -14.02 33.80
CA VAL A 147 -39.18 -15.43 33.46
C VAL A 147 -39.46 -15.58 31.97
N THR A 148 -40.23 -14.68 31.33
CA THR A 148 -40.41 -14.66 29.88
C THR A 148 -39.06 -14.45 29.17
N GLN A 149 -38.21 -13.53 29.62
CA GLN A 149 -36.87 -13.35 29.07
C GLN A 149 -35.93 -14.55 29.29
N MET A 150 -36.14 -15.37 30.32
CA MET A 150 -35.42 -16.62 30.57
C MET A 150 -35.97 -17.82 29.80
N PHE A 151 -37.19 -17.72 29.27
CA PHE A 151 -37.79 -18.71 28.38
C PHE A 151 -37.42 -18.40 26.92
N ASP A 152 -37.53 -17.13 26.51
CA ASP A 152 -37.21 -16.64 25.16
C ASP A 152 -35.69 -16.47 24.88
N ASP A 153 -34.81 -16.94 25.78
CA ASP A 153 -33.35 -16.82 25.61
C ASP A 153 -32.84 -17.83 24.57
N LYS A 154 -32.74 -17.36 23.33
CA LYS A 154 -32.30 -18.11 22.14
C LYS A 154 -31.02 -18.92 22.38
N ARG A 155 -30.11 -18.45 23.23
CA ARG A 155 -28.85 -19.14 23.54
C ARG A 155 -29.06 -20.51 24.17
N ILE A 156 -30.19 -20.71 24.85
CA ILE A 156 -30.57 -22.00 25.44
C ILE A 156 -31.07 -22.94 24.36
N ALA A 157 -31.83 -22.46 23.38
CA ALA A 157 -32.21 -23.26 22.21
C ALA A 157 -31.00 -23.66 21.34
N ASP A 158 -30.02 -22.76 21.16
CA ASP A 158 -28.74 -23.10 20.51
C ASP A 158 -27.94 -24.13 21.34
N GLN A 159 -27.91 -24.01 22.68
CA GLN A 159 -27.28 -25.01 23.57
C GLN A 159 -28.01 -26.36 23.59
N ASP A 160 -29.34 -26.37 23.45
CA ASP A 160 -30.15 -27.58 23.39
C ASP A 160 -29.96 -28.31 22.06
N LEU A 161 -29.83 -27.56 20.97
CA LEU A 161 -29.46 -28.11 19.66
C LEU A 161 -28.09 -28.80 19.71
N ILE A 162 -27.08 -28.15 20.30
CA ILE A 162 -25.74 -28.72 20.48
C ILE A 162 -25.78 -29.98 21.36
N ALA A 163 -26.58 -30.00 22.43
CA ALA A 163 -26.75 -31.17 23.28
C ALA A 163 -27.43 -32.34 22.53
N MET A 164 -28.45 -32.07 21.71
CA MET A 164 -29.06 -33.09 20.83
C MET A 164 -28.06 -33.63 19.79
N GLN A 165 -27.23 -32.76 19.21
CA GLN A 165 -26.18 -33.15 18.27
C GLN A 165 -25.11 -34.04 18.92
N GLU A 166 -24.61 -33.70 20.11
CA GLU A 166 -23.58 -34.51 20.78
C GLU A 166 -24.14 -35.87 21.25
N ILE A 167 -25.40 -35.93 21.71
CA ILE A 167 -26.10 -37.19 21.97
C ILE A 167 -26.21 -38.01 20.67
N ARG A 168 -26.59 -37.38 19.55
CA ARG A 168 -26.72 -38.06 18.26
C ARG A 168 -25.38 -38.60 17.75
N LYS A 169 -24.32 -37.82 17.85
CA LYS A 169 -22.93 -38.21 17.53
C LYS A 169 -22.47 -39.40 18.37
N GLN A 170 -22.80 -39.44 19.66
CA GLN A 170 -22.53 -40.61 20.51
C GLN A 170 -23.38 -41.85 20.14
N GLN A 171 -24.61 -41.66 19.65
CA GLN A 171 -25.45 -42.74 19.14
C GLN A 171 -24.93 -43.27 17.79
N GLN A 172 -24.54 -42.39 16.86
CA GLN A 172 -23.87 -42.74 15.60
C GLN A 172 -22.54 -43.46 15.86
N ALA A 173 -21.75 -43.04 16.85
CA ALA A 173 -20.52 -43.73 17.25
C ALA A 173 -20.78 -45.15 17.77
N LYS A 174 -21.88 -45.38 18.52
CA LYS A 174 -22.30 -46.74 18.94
C LYS A 174 -22.73 -47.61 17.76
N VAL A 175 -23.52 -47.05 16.83
CA VAL A 175 -23.93 -47.74 15.59
C VAL A 175 -22.71 -48.07 14.72
N GLY A 176 -21.78 -47.12 14.53
CA GLY A 176 -20.53 -47.32 13.80
C GLY A 176 -19.61 -48.36 14.45
N ALA A 177 -19.48 -48.36 15.78
CA ALA A 177 -18.71 -49.37 16.50
C ALA A 177 -19.32 -50.77 16.35
N ALA A 178 -20.66 -50.89 16.37
CA ALA A 178 -21.37 -52.15 16.12
C ALA A 178 -21.21 -52.63 14.66
N ILE A 179 -21.36 -51.73 13.68
CA ILE A 179 -21.13 -52.01 12.25
C ILE A 179 -19.67 -52.46 12.01
N ASN A 180 -18.69 -51.77 12.58
CA ASN A 180 -17.27 -52.13 12.46
C ASN A 180 -16.96 -53.48 13.12
N SER A 181 -17.59 -53.78 14.27
CA SER A 181 -17.47 -55.07 14.94
C SER A 181 -18.10 -56.20 14.13
N ALA A 182 -19.27 -55.96 13.51
CA ALA A 182 -19.91 -56.89 12.57
C ALA A 182 -19.02 -57.12 11.34
N GLN A 183 -18.47 -56.06 10.74
CA GLN A 183 -17.55 -56.15 9.60
C GLN A 183 -16.26 -56.91 9.93
N GLN A 184 -15.68 -56.70 11.12
CA GLN A 184 -14.53 -57.46 11.59
C GLN A 184 -14.88 -58.94 11.83
N GLY A 185 -16.03 -59.24 12.44
CA GLY A 185 -16.51 -60.60 12.63
C GLY A 185 -16.77 -61.34 11.31
N LEU A 186 -17.38 -60.66 10.34
CA LEU A 186 -17.60 -61.14 8.97
C LEU A 186 -16.28 -61.40 8.24
N THR A 187 -15.32 -60.47 8.35
CA THR A 187 -13.98 -60.62 7.75
C THR A 187 -13.21 -61.78 8.39
N ALA A 188 -13.26 -61.92 9.72
CA ALA A 188 -12.63 -63.04 10.42
C ALA A 188 -13.27 -64.39 10.04
N LYS A 189 -14.60 -64.45 9.92
CA LYS A 189 -15.33 -65.64 9.45
C LYS A 189 -14.93 -66.01 8.01
N LEU A 190 -14.81 -65.03 7.10
CA LEU A 190 -14.29 -65.22 5.75
C LEU A 190 -12.85 -65.77 5.75
N GLN A 191 -11.98 -65.22 6.59
CA GLN A 191 -10.57 -65.63 6.71
C GLN A 191 -10.37 -66.97 7.43
N SER A 192 -11.33 -67.42 8.25
CA SER A 192 -11.24 -68.68 9.00
C SER A 192 -11.62 -69.94 8.20
N LEU A 193 -12.12 -69.79 6.97
CA LEU A 193 -12.63 -70.90 6.18
C LEU A 193 -11.50 -71.75 5.61
N THR A 194 -11.47 -73.03 5.98
CA THR A 194 -10.53 -74.01 5.43
C THR A 194 -11.06 -74.59 4.11
N PRO A 195 -10.19 -75.20 3.28
CA PRO A 195 -10.64 -75.99 2.13
C PRO A 195 -11.57 -77.15 2.51
N GLU A 196 -11.51 -77.66 3.74
CA GLU A 196 -12.36 -78.75 4.23
C GLU A 196 -13.78 -78.25 4.55
N ASP A 197 -13.91 -77.06 5.15
CA ASP A 197 -15.20 -76.38 5.35
C ASP A 197 -15.91 -76.10 4.01
N LEU A 198 -15.13 -75.68 3.00
CA LEU A 198 -15.63 -75.42 1.65
C LEU A 198 -15.98 -76.71 0.90
N ALA A 199 -15.22 -77.79 1.08
CA ALA A 199 -15.49 -79.09 0.43
C ALA A 199 -16.80 -79.73 0.91
N GLY A 200 -17.17 -79.55 2.19
CA GLY A 200 -18.43 -80.05 2.75
C GLY A 200 -19.69 -79.52 2.05
N ALA A 201 -19.60 -78.34 1.43
CA ALA A 201 -20.70 -77.69 0.73
C ALA A 201 -21.23 -78.48 -0.48
N LYS A 202 -20.44 -79.43 -1.03
CA LYS A 202 -20.83 -80.28 -2.18
C LYS A 202 -22.03 -81.19 -1.92
N ASN A 203 -22.41 -81.39 -0.66
CA ASN A 203 -23.56 -82.22 -0.25
C ASN A 203 -24.91 -81.48 -0.18
N TYR A 204 -24.95 -80.16 -0.45
CA TYR A 204 -26.13 -79.32 -0.27
C TYR A 204 -26.55 -78.61 -1.56
N ASP A 205 -27.87 -78.54 -1.82
CA ASP A 205 -28.38 -77.87 -3.02
C ASP A 205 -28.18 -76.33 -2.98
N PRO A 206 -28.26 -75.60 -4.12
CA PRO A 206 -28.01 -74.17 -4.16
C PRO A 206 -28.95 -73.30 -3.31
N THR A 207 -30.10 -73.82 -2.89
CA THR A 207 -31.04 -73.15 -1.97
C THR A 207 -30.64 -73.43 -0.53
N GLN A 208 -30.35 -74.69 -0.21
CA GLN A 208 -29.83 -75.10 1.10
C GLN A 208 -28.51 -74.40 1.45
N ARG A 209 -27.57 -74.30 0.51
CA ARG A 209 -26.30 -73.56 0.70
C ARG A 209 -26.54 -72.09 1.05
N ARG A 210 -27.49 -71.43 0.37
CA ARG A 210 -27.83 -70.02 0.66
C ARG A 210 -28.55 -69.85 2.00
N GLN A 211 -29.36 -70.81 2.44
CA GLN A 211 -29.94 -70.80 3.78
C GLN A 211 -28.88 -71.02 4.87
N LEU A 212 -27.97 -71.98 4.69
CA LEU A 212 -26.84 -72.22 5.60
C LEU A 212 -25.94 -70.98 5.72
N ILE A 213 -25.57 -70.36 4.59
CA ILE A 213 -24.79 -69.10 4.58
C ILE A 213 -25.54 -67.98 5.32
N ALA A 214 -26.86 -67.83 5.10
CA ALA A 214 -27.64 -66.80 5.79
C ALA A 214 -27.66 -67.00 7.31
N THR A 215 -27.91 -68.23 7.79
CA THR A 215 -27.89 -68.55 9.23
C THR A 215 -26.51 -68.39 9.86
N ASP A 216 -25.43 -68.77 9.17
CA ASP A 216 -24.06 -68.57 9.67
C ASP A 216 -23.68 -67.09 9.78
N LEU A 217 -24.12 -66.27 8.83
CA LEU A 217 -23.94 -64.81 8.87
C LEU A 217 -24.77 -64.19 10.00
N GLU A 218 -26.04 -64.56 10.15
CA GLU A 218 -26.90 -64.11 11.26
C GLU A 218 -26.28 -64.45 12.63
N ASN A 219 -25.65 -65.62 12.79
CA ASN A 219 -24.97 -66.02 14.01
C ASN A 219 -23.71 -65.19 14.32
N VAL A 220 -23.04 -64.65 13.30
CA VAL A 220 -21.90 -63.72 13.47
C VAL A 220 -22.38 -62.31 13.81
N ILE A 221 -23.48 -61.86 13.21
CA ILE A 221 -23.94 -60.46 13.29
C ILE A 221 -24.77 -60.21 14.54
N ASN A 222 -25.72 -61.08 14.89
CA ASN A 222 -26.64 -60.84 16.01
C ASN A 222 -25.95 -60.48 17.34
N PRO A 223 -24.87 -61.17 17.77
CA PRO A 223 -24.14 -60.81 19.00
C PRO A 223 -23.51 -59.41 18.95
N THR A 224 -23.08 -58.94 17.77
CA THR A 224 -22.48 -57.59 17.61
C THR A 224 -23.51 -56.46 17.65
N LEU A 225 -24.81 -56.79 17.61
CA LEU A 225 -25.93 -55.86 17.72
C LEU A 225 -26.67 -55.94 19.08
N GLU A 226 -26.21 -56.80 20.00
CA GLU A 226 -26.74 -56.83 21.37
C GLU A 226 -26.36 -55.56 22.14
N GLY A 227 -27.28 -55.05 22.95
CA GLY A 227 -27.12 -53.79 23.70
C GLY A 227 -27.46 -52.51 22.93
N LEU A 228 -27.72 -52.58 21.61
CA LEU A 228 -28.34 -51.47 20.88
C LEU A 228 -29.84 -51.36 21.20
N SER A 229 -30.38 -50.13 21.23
CA SER A 229 -31.83 -49.90 21.33
C SER A 229 -32.54 -50.34 20.03
N PRO A 230 -33.85 -50.64 20.04
CA PRO A 230 -34.55 -51.15 18.85
C PRO A 230 -34.47 -50.25 17.61
N GLY A 231 -34.39 -48.93 17.79
CA GLY A 231 -34.19 -47.97 16.70
C GLY A 231 -32.77 -48.01 16.13
N LEU A 232 -31.75 -47.89 16.98
CA LEU A 232 -30.35 -47.93 16.57
C LEU A 232 -29.93 -49.30 16.01
N ARG A 233 -30.52 -50.38 16.53
CA ARG A 233 -30.36 -51.73 16.00
C ARG A 233 -30.90 -51.83 14.58
N ARG A 234 -32.11 -51.35 14.30
CA ARG A 234 -32.67 -51.33 12.93
C ARG A 234 -31.80 -50.51 11.97
N GLN A 235 -31.31 -49.35 12.42
CA GLN A 235 -30.40 -48.52 11.62
C GLN A 235 -29.07 -49.24 11.31
N ALA A 236 -28.53 -50.01 12.26
CA ALA A 236 -27.36 -50.85 12.03
C ALA A 236 -27.66 -52.02 11.07
N GLU A 237 -28.80 -52.70 11.24
CA GLU A 237 -29.27 -53.78 10.36
C GLU A 237 -29.45 -53.29 8.91
N GLU A 238 -30.06 -52.13 8.71
CA GLU A 238 -30.23 -51.46 7.41
C GLU A 238 -28.89 -51.11 6.75
N ARG A 239 -27.97 -50.44 7.47
CA ARG A 239 -26.62 -50.12 6.94
C ARG A 239 -25.78 -51.37 6.68
N LEU A 240 -26.01 -52.46 7.42
CA LEU A 240 -25.31 -53.72 7.21
C LEU A 240 -25.83 -54.52 6.01
N GLN A 241 -27.08 -54.35 5.52
CA GLN A 241 -27.64 -55.18 4.45
C GLN A 241 -26.71 -55.35 3.24
N THR A 242 -26.12 -54.26 2.73
CA THR A 242 -25.18 -54.31 1.59
C THR A 242 -23.88 -55.04 1.92
N THR A 243 -23.39 -54.91 3.16
CA THR A 243 -22.21 -55.63 3.65
C THR A 243 -22.51 -57.14 3.78
N ILE A 244 -23.64 -57.49 4.38
CA ILE A 244 -24.11 -58.87 4.57
C ILE A 244 -24.29 -59.54 3.21
N ARG A 245 -24.92 -58.83 2.26
CA ARG A 245 -25.12 -59.30 0.89
C ARG A 245 -23.78 -59.52 0.18
N SER A 246 -22.85 -58.58 0.26
CA SER A 246 -21.51 -58.73 -0.32
C SER A 246 -20.76 -59.92 0.30
N ALA A 247 -20.81 -60.10 1.61
CA ALA A 247 -20.22 -61.25 2.29
C ALA A 247 -20.90 -62.58 1.90
N ALA A 248 -22.23 -62.62 1.78
CA ALA A 248 -22.97 -63.79 1.32
C ALA A 248 -22.65 -64.15 -0.14
N GLU A 249 -22.56 -63.15 -1.01
CA GLU A 249 -22.17 -63.32 -2.42
C GLU A 249 -20.69 -63.76 -2.52
N GLN A 250 -19.78 -63.23 -1.70
CA GLN A 250 -18.38 -63.70 -1.60
C GLN A 250 -18.27 -65.15 -1.08
N LEU A 251 -19.02 -65.52 -0.03
CA LEU A 251 -19.05 -66.90 0.48
C LEU A 251 -19.61 -67.88 -0.54
N TYR A 252 -20.70 -67.51 -1.22
CA TYR A 252 -21.32 -68.30 -2.27
C TYR A 252 -20.38 -68.46 -3.48
N ASN A 253 -19.71 -67.37 -3.88
CA ASN A 253 -18.73 -67.38 -4.97
C ASN A 253 -17.47 -68.17 -4.59
N ALA A 254 -16.98 -68.11 -3.35
CA ALA A 254 -15.84 -68.93 -2.89
C ALA A 254 -16.19 -70.44 -2.90
N GLN A 255 -17.39 -70.81 -2.42
CA GLN A 255 -17.90 -72.19 -2.50
C GLN A 255 -18.14 -72.67 -3.93
N GLN A 256 -18.32 -71.76 -4.90
CA GLN A 256 -18.50 -72.08 -6.31
C GLN A 256 -17.16 -72.09 -7.07
N SER A 257 -16.22 -71.21 -6.73
CA SER A 257 -14.87 -71.11 -7.29
C SER A 257 -14.02 -72.33 -6.92
N ALA A 258 -14.16 -72.84 -5.69
CA ALA A 258 -13.57 -74.11 -5.22
C ALA A 258 -14.15 -75.38 -5.91
N ILE A 259 -14.90 -75.21 -7.00
CA ILE A 259 -15.40 -76.27 -7.89
C ILE A 259 -14.82 -76.16 -9.31
N ASP A 260 -14.34 -74.98 -9.76
CA ASP A 260 -14.04 -74.71 -11.18
C ASP A 260 -12.71 -73.96 -11.52
N ASP A 261 -12.07 -73.19 -10.62
CA ASP A 261 -11.23 -72.04 -11.07
C ASP A 261 -9.70 -72.19 -11.21
N ASP A 262 -9.03 -73.19 -10.64
CA ASP A 262 -7.56 -73.19 -10.44
C ASP A 262 -6.72 -73.02 -11.72
N VAL A 263 -7.22 -73.49 -12.88
CA VAL A 263 -6.54 -73.39 -14.19
C VAL A 263 -6.89 -72.11 -14.96
N ARG A 264 -8.03 -71.46 -14.66
CA ARG A 264 -8.54 -70.33 -15.46
C ARG A 264 -7.92 -68.98 -15.05
N ALA A 265 -7.45 -68.84 -13.81
CA ALA A 265 -6.81 -67.61 -13.32
C ALA A 265 -5.43 -67.35 -13.95
N ASP A 266 -4.59 -68.38 -14.06
CA ASP A 266 -3.23 -68.26 -14.59
C ASP A 266 -3.20 -67.85 -16.07
N TYR A 267 -4.17 -68.32 -16.87
CA TYR A 267 -4.34 -67.92 -18.28
C TYR A 267 -4.55 -66.41 -18.43
N VAL A 268 -5.40 -65.80 -17.59
CA VAL A 268 -5.71 -64.36 -17.67
C VAL A 268 -4.48 -63.51 -17.31
N ARG A 269 -3.67 -63.96 -16.35
CA ARG A 269 -2.38 -63.32 -16.02
C ARG A 269 -1.41 -63.41 -17.20
N LEU A 270 -1.15 -64.62 -17.70
CA LEU A 270 -0.15 -64.85 -18.77
C LEU A 270 -0.54 -64.12 -20.06
N LYS A 271 -1.83 -64.13 -20.43
CA LYS A 271 -2.38 -63.32 -21.53
C LYS A 271 -2.01 -61.84 -21.39
N GLN A 272 -2.24 -61.27 -20.21
CA GLN A 272 -2.03 -59.84 -19.97
C GLN A 272 -0.54 -59.45 -19.97
N GLU A 273 0.34 -60.35 -19.50
CA GLU A 273 1.80 -60.21 -19.56
C GLU A 273 2.31 -60.25 -21.01
N ILE A 274 1.83 -61.20 -21.82
CA ILE A 274 2.23 -61.31 -23.24
C ILE A 274 1.84 -60.05 -24.02
N ILE A 275 0.60 -59.57 -23.87
CA ILE A 275 0.10 -58.37 -24.60
C ILE A 275 0.95 -57.12 -24.30
N THR A 276 1.38 -56.92 -23.05
CA THR A 276 2.13 -55.72 -22.62
C THR A 276 3.64 -55.84 -22.73
N SER A 277 4.18 -57.02 -23.06
CA SER A 277 5.63 -57.31 -23.10
C SER A 277 6.45 -56.50 -24.10
N GLY A 278 5.82 -55.83 -25.08
CA GLY A 278 6.48 -54.93 -26.03
C GLY A 278 7.36 -55.60 -27.09
N GLY A 279 7.35 -56.94 -27.18
CA GLY A 279 8.06 -57.68 -28.23
C GLY A 279 7.41 -57.57 -29.63
N PRO A 280 7.99 -58.19 -30.66
CA PRO A 280 7.40 -58.24 -32.00
C PRO A 280 5.93 -58.71 -31.99
N ARG A 281 5.09 -58.07 -32.82
CA ARG A 281 3.65 -58.34 -32.91
C ARG A 281 3.36 -59.81 -33.21
N GLU A 282 4.07 -60.38 -34.18
CA GLU A 282 3.89 -61.77 -34.62
C GLU A 282 4.33 -62.77 -33.55
N GLU A 283 5.41 -62.50 -32.80
CA GLU A 283 5.86 -63.35 -31.70
C GLU A 283 4.86 -63.36 -30.54
N ARG A 284 4.34 -62.18 -30.14
CA ARG A 284 3.29 -62.09 -29.11
C ARG A 284 2.00 -62.82 -29.55
N LEU A 285 1.62 -62.73 -30.82
CA LEU A 285 0.46 -63.46 -31.34
C LEU A 285 0.67 -64.98 -31.35
N ALA A 286 1.85 -65.45 -31.75
CA ALA A 286 2.20 -66.88 -31.70
C ALA A 286 2.14 -67.43 -30.27
N MET A 287 2.66 -66.69 -29.28
CA MET A 287 2.57 -67.08 -27.86
C MET A 287 1.13 -67.14 -27.35
N LEU A 288 0.25 -66.21 -27.78
CA LEU A 288 -1.17 -66.24 -27.41
C LEU A 288 -1.93 -67.38 -28.09
N ASP A 289 -1.60 -67.74 -29.33
CA ASP A 289 -2.22 -68.86 -30.06
C ASP A 289 -1.77 -70.22 -29.51
N GLU A 290 -0.49 -70.37 -29.11
CA GLU A 290 0.02 -71.56 -28.42
C GLU A 290 -0.66 -71.76 -27.06
N MET A 291 -0.73 -70.69 -26.25
CA MET A 291 -1.41 -70.67 -24.95
C MET A 291 -2.91 -71.00 -25.08
N GLN A 292 -3.57 -70.47 -26.10
CA GLN A 292 -4.97 -70.79 -26.43
C GLN A 292 -5.15 -72.23 -26.93
N SER A 293 -4.21 -72.74 -27.72
CA SER A 293 -4.24 -74.11 -28.23
C SER A 293 -4.13 -75.14 -27.11
N SER A 294 -3.36 -74.85 -26.04
CA SER A 294 -3.38 -75.66 -24.82
C SER A 294 -4.77 -75.68 -24.18
N MET A 295 -5.38 -74.51 -23.93
CA MET A 295 -6.74 -74.43 -23.34
C MET A 295 -7.79 -75.20 -24.15
N PHE A 296 -7.67 -75.21 -25.49
CA PHE A 296 -8.58 -75.98 -26.35
C PHE A 296 -8.34 -77.49 -26.22
N ALA A 297 -7.08 -77.94 -26.16
CA ALA A 297 -6.74 -79.34 -25.93
C ALA A 297 -7.20 -79.84 -24.53
N ASP A 298 -7.11 -78.97 -23.52
CA ASP A 298 -7.57 -79.23 -22.15
C ASP A 298 -9.11 -79.09 -21.98
N GLY A 299 -9.84 -78.75 -23.06
CA GLY A 299 -11.30 -78.65 -23.08
C GLY A 299 -11.90 -77.42 -22.39
N LEU A 300 -11.08 -76.42 -22.07
CA LEU A 300 -11.46 -75.21 -21.32
C LEU A 300 -12.05 -74.08 -22.20
N LEU A 301 -11.91 -74.22 -23.53
CA LEU A 301 -12.47 -73.34 -24.57
C LEU A 301 -13.11 -74.18 -25.68
N SER A 302 -14.13 -73.66 -26.36
CA SER A 302 -14.64 -74.23 -27.61
C SER A 302 -13.85 -73.74 -28.83
N ALA A 303 -13.88 -74.49 -29.94
CA ALA A 303 -13.22 -74.10 -31.19
C ALA A 303 -13.75 -72.75 -31.74
N GLU A 304 -15.02 -72.45 -31.48
CA GLU A 304 -15.67 -71.20 -31.90
C GLU A 304 -15.23 -70.02 -31.02
N GLN A 305 -14.96 -70.25 -29.74
CA GLN A 305 -14.36 -69.26 -28.83
C GLN A 305 -12.89 -68.98 -29.18
N ALA A 306 -12.12 -70.01 -29.51
CA ALA A 306 -10.71 -69.86 -29.93
C ALA A 306 -10.57 -69.00 -31.20
N ALA A 307 -11.43 -69.21 -32.20
CA ALA A 307 -11.43 -68.42 -33.42
C ALA A 307 -11.76 -66.93 -33.19
N VAL A 308 -12.68 -66.63 -32.26
CA VAL A 308 -13.05 -65.24 -31.90
C VAL A 308 -11.96 -64.56 -31.07
N ASN A 309 -11.35 -65.30 -30.14
CA ASN A 309 -10.29 -64.80 -29.27
C ASN A 309 -9.06 -64.31 -30.04
N LEU A 310 -8.62 -65.03 -31.06
CA LEU A 310 -7.40 -64.67 -31.82
C LEU A 310 -7.52 -63.29 -32.51
N VAL A 311 -8.69 -62.97 -33.08
CA VAL A 311 -8.99 -61.64 -33.66
C VAL A 311 -9.04 -60.55 -32.58
N ASN A 312 -9.50 -60.87 -31.37
CA ASN A 312 -9.47 -59.95 -30.24
C ASN A 312 -8.04 -59.71 -29.74
N TYR A 313 -7.17 -60.72 -29.77
CA TYR A 313 -5.76 -60.60 -29.35
C TYR A 313 -4.95 -59.69 -30.28
N GLU A 314 -5.18 -59.76 -31.60
CA GLU A 314 -4.64 -58.77 -32.54
C GLU A 314 -5.01 -57.34 -32.17
N ARG A 315 -6.28 -57.12 -31.80
CA ARG A 315 -6.80 -55.81 -31.40
C ARG A 315 -6.28 -55.34 -30.05
N GLU A 316 -6.13 -56.24 -29.09
CA GLU A 316 -5.56 -55.91 -27.78
C GLU A 316 -4.07 -55.56 -27.87
N ILE A 317 -3.30 -56.24 -28.73
CA ILE A 317 -1.90 -55.91 -29.02
C ILE A 317 -1.77 -54.56 -29.74
N ASP A 318 -2.50 -54.33 -30.84
CA ASP A 318 -2.42 -53.07 -31.58
C ASP A 318 -2.77 -51.86 -30.67
N ASN A 319 -3.82 -51.98 -29.84
CA ASN A 319 -4.18 -50.93 -28.87
C ASN A 319 -3.16 -50.78 -27.72
N SER A 320 -2.51 -51.86 -27.29
CA SER A 320 -1.43 -51.80 -26.29
C SER A 320 -0.24 -51.02 -26.81
N ASP A 321 0.19 -51.28 -28.05
CA ASP A 321 1.34 -50.64 -28.68
C ASP A 321 1.07 -49.16 -28.98
N ILE A 322 -0.12 -48.81 -29.47
CA ILE A 322 -0.58 -47.42 -29.61
C ILE A 322 -0.52 -46.70 -28.26
N LYS A 323 -0.98 -47.34 -27.18
CA LYS A 323 -0.97 -46.78 -25.82
C LYS A 323 0.44 -46.62 -25.26
N LEU A 324 1.37 -47.53 -25.55
CA LEU A 324 2.79 -47.42 -25.18
C LEU A 324 3.45 -46.25 -25.92
N LEU A 325 3.34 -46.22 -27.25
CA LEU A 325 3.91 -45.16 -28.10
C LEU A 325 3.35 -43.77 -27.76
N ARG A 326 2.03 -43.65 -27.52
CA ARG A 326 1.37 -42.40 -27.09
C ARG A 326 1.84 -41.91 -25.72
N ASN A 327 2.20 -42.82 -24.82
CA ASN A 327 2.60 -42.50 -23.45
C ASN A 327 4.12 -42.37 -23.27
N SER A 328 4.92 -42.66 -24.29
CA SER A 328 6.39 -42.52 -24.32
C SER A 328 6.93 -41.18 -23.79
N GLY A 329 6.18 -40.09 -23.98
CA GLY A 329 6.56 -38.74 -23.58
C GLY A 329 7.42 -38.01 -24.62
N ASP A 330 7.93 -38.71 -25.63
CA ASP A 330 8.69 -38.15 -26.73
C ASP A 330 7.75 -37.58 -27.81
N ILE A 331 7.89 -36.28 -28.09
CA ILE A 331 7.07 -35.54 -29.08
C ILE A 331 7.21 -36.15 -30.49
N GLN A 332 8.39 -36.63 -30.88
CA GLN A 332 8.63 -37.23 -32.20
C GLN A 332 8.00 -38.62 -32.30
N VAL A 333 8.06 -39.43 -31.23
CA VAL A 333 7.41 -40.75 -31.20
C VAL A 333 5.88 -40.61 -31.26
N VAL A 334 5.31 -39.67 -30.50
CA VAL A 334 3.86 -39.41 -30.51
C VAL A 334 3.40 -38.79 -31.84
N ALA A 335 4.20 -37.91 -32.46
CA ALA A 335 3.92 -37.37 -33.79
C ALA A 335 4.03 -38.43 -34.90
N GLY A 336 5.02 -39.32 -34.81
CA GLY A 336 5.17 -40.48 -35.69
C GLY A 336 3.96 -41.40 -35.62
N LEU A 337 3.54 -41.78 -34.40
CA LEU A 337 2.32 -42.55 -34.16
C LEU A 337 1.08 -41.87 -34.76
N LEU A 338 0.91 -40.56 -34.58
CA LEU A 338 -0.22 -39.82 -35.15
C LEU A 338 -0.20 -39.86 -36.70
N ASN A 339 0.96 -39.69 -37.32
CA ASN A 339 1.11 -39.81 -38.76
C ASN A 339 0.78 -41.23 -39.25
N THR A 340 1.27 -42.27 -38.57
CA THR A 340 0.94 -43.67 -38.87
C THR A 340 -0.57 -43.89 -38.77
N LEU A 341 -1.23 -43.50 -37.68
CA LEU A 341 -2.69 -43.69 -37.50
C LEU A 341 -3.54 -42.93 -38.55
N LEU A 342 -3.04 -41.83 -39.12
CA LEU A 342 -3.75 -41.08 -40.15
C LEU A 342 -3.50 -41.61 -41.56
N ASN A 343 -2.27 -42.01 -41.87
CA ASN A 343 -1.81 -42.22 -43.25
C ASN A 343 -1.41 -43.68 -43.59
N ASP A 344 -1.13 -44.52 -42.60
CA ASP A 344 -0.77 -45.93 -42.80
C ASP A 344 -1.81 -46.86 -42.14
N LYS A 345 -2.37 -47.76 -42.96
CA LYS A 345 -3.38 -48.74 -42.54
C LYS A 345 -2.78 -50.11 -42.25
N GLU A 346 -1.54 -50.38 -42.67
CA GLU A 346 -0.88 -51.67 -42.56
C GLU A 346 -0.14 -51.82 -41.22
N SER A 347 0.38 -50.73 -40.64
CA SER A 347 1.01 -50.75 -39.29
C SER A 347 0.09 -51.19 -38.15
N PHE A 348 -1.23 -50.97 -38.25
CA PHE A 348 -2.21 -51.37 -37.22
C PHE A 348 -3.45 -51.96 -37.91
N PRO A 349 -3.39 -53.22 -38.41
CA PRO A 349 -4.38 -53.75 -39.33
C PRO A 349 -5.71 -54.15 -38.66
N SER A 350 -5.72 -54.44 -37.34
CA SER A 350 -6.92 -54.92 -36.63
C SER A 350 -7.98 -53.84 -36.35
N LEU A 351 -7.61 -52.56 -36.50
CA LEU A 351 -8.47 -51.42 -36.20
C LEU A 351 -9.38 -51.05 -37.37
N SER A 352 -10.67 -50.88 -37.09
CA SER A 352 -11.61 -50.27 -38.02
C SER A 352 -11.28 -48.80 -38.31
N ALA A 353 -11.91 -48.22 -39.33
CA ALA A 353 -11.73 -46.81 -39.67
C ALA A 353 -12.13 -45.86 -38.51
N ASN A 354 -13.14 -46.23 -37.72
CA ASN A 354 -13.62 -45.42 -36.60
C ASN A 354 -12.65 -45.50 -35.41
N GLU A 355 -12.25 -46.71 -35.00
CA GLU A 355 -11.29 -46.92 -33.91
C GLU A 355 -9.93 -46.25 -34.21
N ARG A 356 -9.45 -46.33 -35.45
CA ARG A 356 -8.20 -45.66 -35.86
C ARG A 356 -8.31 -44.13 -35.81
N ALA A 357 -9.48 -43.56 -36.15
CA ALA A 357 -9.73 -42.12 -36.04
C ALA A 357 -9.87 -41.65 -34.58
N GLU A 358 -10.45 -42.47 -33.70
CA GLU A 358 -10.51 -42.23 -32.26
C GLU A 358 -9.10 -42.23 -31.64
N GLN A 359 -8.30 -43.27 -31.92
CA GLN A 359 -6.91 -43.33 -31.48
C GLN A 359 -6.05 -42.17 -32.03
N ALA A 360 -6.31 -41.70 -33.26
CA ALA A 360 -5.67 -40.51 -33.81
C ALA A 360 -6.04 -39.23 -33.04
N ASN A 361 -7.31 -39.04 -32.67
CA ASN A 361 -7.75 -37.89 -31.88
C ASN A 361 -7.16 -37.89 -30.46
N GLU A 362 -7.11 -39.04 -29.78
CA GLU A 362 -6.45 -39.17 -28.48
C GLU A 362 -4.94 -38.87 -28.59
N THR A 363 -4.29 -39.40 -29.63
CA THR A 363 -2.84 -39.18 -29.87
C THR A 363 -2.53 -37.73 -30.20
N LYS A 364 -3.37 -37.06 -31.01
CA LYS A 364 -3.29 -35.62 -31.26
C LYS A 364 -3.42 -34.80 -29.98
N THR A 365 -4.42 -35.09 -29.15
CA THR A 365 -4.64 -34.40 -27.86
C THR A 365 -3.43 -34.56 -26.93
N ARG A 366 -2.81 -35.74 -26.93
CA ARG A 366 -1.57 -36.00 -26.17
C ARG A 366 -0.36 -35.24 -26.75
N LEU A 367 -0.22 -35.17 -28.07
CA LEU A 367 0.84 -34.42 -28.75
C LEU A 367 0.75 -32.91 -28.43
N GLU A 368 -0.44 -32.32 -28.55
CA GLU A 368 -0.71 -30.92 -28.20
C GLU A 368 -0.38 -30.64 -26.72
N THR A 369 -0.68 -31.59 -25.83
CA THR A 369 -0.33 -31.50 -24.40
C THR A 369 1.19 -31.47 -24.17
N LEU A 370 1.94 -32.39 -24.79
CA LEU A 370 3.40 -32.47 -24.65
C LEU A 370 4.09 -31.22 -25.25
N GLN A 371 3.63 -30.77 -26.42
CA GLN A 371 4.12 -29.54 -27.07
C GLN A 371 3.88 -28.30 -26.21
N LYS A 372 2.71 -28.20 -25.55
CA LYS A 372 2.41 -27.12 -24.60
C LYS A 372 3.32 -27.15 -23.38
N GLN A 373 3.63 -28.33 -22.85
CA GLN A 373 4.57 -28.49 -21.73
C GLN A 373 6.00 -28.07 -22.13
N ALA A 374 6.51 -28.54 -23.28
CA ALA A 374 7.82 -28.12 -23.80
C ALA A 374 7.90 -26.60 -24.03
N THR A 375 6.85 -25.99 -24.59
CA THR A 375 6.79 -24.54 -24.79
C THR A 375 6.81 -23.75 -23.47
N GLN A 376 6.14 -24.25 -22.42
CA GLN A 376 6.19 -23.64 -21.09
C GLN A 376 7.56 -23.79 -20.41
N GLU A 377 8.23 -24.93 -20.59
CA GLU A 377 9.59 -25.15 -20.09
C GLU A 377 10.60 -24.23 -20.79
N VAL A 378 10.55 -24.12 -22.12
CA VAL A 378 11.41 -23.20 -22.89
C VAL A 378 11.13 -21.75 -22.49
N ARG A 379 9.87 -21.33 -22.29
CA ARG A 379 9.55 -19.99 -21.76
C ARG A 379 10.18 -19.75 -20.38
N ARG A 380 10.04 -20.70 -19.45
CA ARG A 380 10.63 -20.59 -18.10
C ARG A 380 12.14 -20.44 -18.17
N ASN A 381 12.80 -21.26 -18.98
CA ASN A 381 14.26 -21.24 -19.12
C ASN A 381 14.73 -19.93 -19.77
N LEU A 382 14.05 -19.47 -20.84
CA LEU A 382 14.31 -18.18 -21.48
C LEU A 382 14.18 -17.01 -20.49
N LEU A 383 13.17 -16.99 -19.63
CA LEU A 383 12.99 -15.92 -18.65
C LEU A 383 14.11 -15.89 -17.60
N LEU A 384 14.68 -17.04 -17.25
CA LEU A 384 15.89 -17.12 -16.41
C LEU A 384 17.12 -16.60 -17.19
N THR A 385 17.30 -16.99 -18.45
CA THR A 385 18.38 -16.49 -19.33
C THR A 385 18.31 -14.98 -19.53
N VAL A 386 17.12 -14.43 -19.77
CA VAL A 386 16.86 -12.99 -19.91
C VAL A 386 17.13 -12.23 -18.62
N GLY A 387 16.76 -12.80 -17.46
CA GLY A 387 17.15 -12.24 -16.16
C GLY A 387 18.66 -12.24 -15.93
N ALA A 388 19.34 -13.31 -16.34
CA ALA A 388 20.79 -13.47 -16.20
C ALA A 388 21.59 -12.54 -17.14
N ILE A 389 21.12 -12.31 -18.38
CA ILE A 389 21.71 -11.33 -19.32
C ILE A 389 21.74 -9.91 -18.70
N LEU A 390 20.81 -9.60 -17.82
CA LEU A 390 20.71 -8.31 -17.14
C LEU A 390 21.40 -8.29 -15.76
N ASP A 391 22.05 -9.38 -15.35
CA ASP A 391 22.84 -9.45 -14.12
C ASP A 391 24.31 -9.07 -14.42
N PRO A 392 24.83 -7.94 -13.89
CA PRO A 392 26.21 -7.53 -14.12
C PRO A 392 27.24 -8.49 -13.48
N ASN A 393 26.83 -9.36 -12.54
CA ASN A 393 27.74 -10.18 -11.74
C ASN A 393 28.15 -11.52 -12.38
N LEU A 394 27.67 -11.85 -13.58
CA LEU A 394 28.04 -13.09 -14.28
C LEU A 394 29.54 -13.13 -14.64
N THR A 395 30.17 -14.29 -14.43
CA THR A 395 31.52 -14.55 -14.95
C THR A 395 31.52 -14.62 -16.48
N GLU A 396 32.66 -14.33 -17.11
CA GLU A 396 32.81 -14.29 -18.58
C GLU A 396 32.33 -15.58 -19.28
N GLY A 397 32.60 -16.76 -18.69
CA GLY A 397 32.12 -18.04 -19.20
C GLY A 397 30.60 -18.21 -19.12
N GLN A 398 29.99 -17.82 -17.99
CA GLN A 398 28.52 -17.84 -17.83
C GLN A 398 27.84 -16.82 -18.75
N ARG A 399 28.45 -15.65 -18.92
CA ARG A 399 27.99 -14.59 -19.83
C ARG A 399 27.96 -15.10 -21.27
N ALA A 400 29.04 -15.72 -21.75
CA ALA A 400 29.07 -16.35 -23.07
C ALA A 400 28.02 -17.47 -23.26
N GLU A 401 27.68 -18.21 -22.19
CA GLU A 401 26.66 -19.27 -22.24
C GLU A 401 25.22 -18.71 -22.37
N VAL A 402 24.88 -17.63 -21.67
CA VAL A 402 23.53 -17.01 -21.72
C VAL A 402 23.33 -16.12 -22.93
N GLU A 403 24.39 -15.49 -23.43
CA GLU A 403 24.36 -14.64 -24.65
C GLU A 403 24.36 -15.50 -25.94
N SER A 404 24.61 -16.81 -25.86
CA SER A 404 24.69 -17.72 -27.01
C SER A 404 23.36 -17.93 -27.73
N VAL A 405 23.23 -17.36 -28.93
CA VAL A 405 22.11 -17.62 -29.86
C VAL A 405 22.01 -19.10 -30.23
N ALA A 406 23.13 -19.83 -30.32
CA ALA A 406 23.12 -21.27 -30.62
C ALA A 406 22.45 -22.09 -29.50
N ASN A 407 22.68 -21.71 -28.23
CA ASN A 407 22.03 -22.35 -27.08
C ASN A 407 20.51 -22.07 -27.09
N LEU A 408 20.10 -20.87 -27.51
CA LEU A 408 18.68 -20.52 -27.67
C LEU A 408 18.03 -21.33 -28.80
N GLU A 409 18.63 -21.41 -29.99
CA GLU A 409 18.13 -22.21 -31.11
C GLU A 409 17.96 -23.69 -30.74
N GLN A 410 18.90 -24.25 -29.96
CA GLN A 410 18.79 -25.62 -29.45
C GLN A 410 17.58 -25.81 -28.51
N GLN A 411 17.27 -24.84 -27.64
CA GLN A 411 16.07 -24.89 -26.78
C GLN A 411 14.78 -24.71 -27.59
N LEU A 412 14.79 -23.85 -28.61
CA LEU A 412 13.62 -23.58 -29.47
C LEU A 412 13.24 -24.75 -30.39
N ALA A 413 14.11 -25.73 -30.60
CA ALA A 413 13.87 -26.89 -31.47
C ALA A 413 12.59 -27.67 -31.13
N ASN A 414 12.19 -27.71 -29.85
CA ASN A 414 11.02 -28.44 -29.37
C ASN A 414 9.71 -27.60 -29.32
N VAL A 415 9.77 -26.32 -29.69
CA VAL A 415 8.58 -25.46 -29.81
C VAL A 415 7.94 -25.70 -31.19
N PRO A 416 6.62 -25.92 -31.32
CA PRO A 416 5.99 -26.18 -32.61
C PRO A 416 5.59 -24.92 -33.40
N ASP A 417 5.36 -23.80 -32.72
CA ASP A 417 4.90 -22.54 -33.33
C ASP A 417 6.06 -21.58 -33.61
N GLU A 418 6.24 -21.23 -34.89
CA GLU A 418 7.27 -20.28 -35.33
C GLU A 418 7.02 -18.85 -34.83
N ASN A 419 5.78 -18.44 -34.55
CA ASN A 419 5.51 -17.11 -34.01
C ASN A 419 6.03 -16.99 -32.56
N THR A 420 5.78 -18.01 -31.74
CA THR A 420 6.34 -18.13 -30.38
C THR A 420 7.88 -18.17 -30.42
N LYS A 421 8.49 -18.92 -31.35
CA LYS A 421 9.95 -18.89 -31.54
C LYS A 421 10.45 -17.48 -31.89
N LEU A 422 9.79 -16.78 -32.81
CA LEU A 422 10.17 -15.42 -33.22
C LEU A 422 10.09 -14.43 -32.04
N VAL A 423 9.06 -14.53 -31.20
CA VAL A 423 8.92 -13.71 -29.99
C VAL A 423 10.01 -14.04 -28.96
N PHE A 424 10.33 -15.32 -28.76
CA PHE A 424 11.40 -15.74 -27.84
C PHE A 424 12.78 -15.28 -28.31
N LYS A 425 13.08 -15.35 -29.61
CA LYS A 425 14.30 -14.76 -30.22
C LYS A 425 14.32 -13.23 -30.07
N GLY A 426 13.17 -12.59 -30.27
CA GLY A 426 13.01 -11.14 -30.07
C GLY A 426 13.30 -10.72 -28.63
N LEU A 427 12.79 -11.45 -27.63
CA LEU A 427 12.98 -11.13 -26.22
C LEU A 427 14.44 -11.30 -25.77
N HIS A 428 15.12 -12.36 -26.23
CA HIS A 428 16.55 -12.56 -25.99
C HIS A 428 17.39 -11.45 -26.64
N SER A 429 17.16 -11.16 -27.93
CA SER A 429 17.86 -10.11 -28.67
C SER A 429 17.67 -8.72 -28.04
N TYR A 430 16.45 -8.43 -27.57
CA TYR A 430 16.11 -7.18 -26.90
C TYR A 430 16.73 -7.07 -25.50
N ALA A 431 16.86 -8.18 -24.75
CA ALA A 431 17.62 -8.21 -23.50
C ALA A 431 19.11 -7.90 -23.71
N LEU A 432 19.73 -8.42 -24.78
CA LEU A 432 21.11 -8.10 -25.18
C LEU A 432 21.25 -6.61 -25.54
N GLN A 433 20.31 -6.06 -26.32
CA GLN A 433 20.30 -4.63 -26.67
C GLN A 433 20.16 -3.75 -25.42
N ALA A 434 19.25 -4.10 -24.50
CA ALA A 434 19.05 -3.39 -23.24
C ALA A 434 20.31 -3.42 -22.37
N LYS A 435 20.93 -4.59 -22.19
CA LYS A 435 22.21 -4.76 -21.46
C LYS A 435 23.31 -3.85 -22.03
N ASN A 436 23.59 -3.96 -23.33
CA ASN A 436 24.66 -3.19 -23.98
C ASN A 436 24.37 -1.67 -23.97
N THR A 437 23.08 -1.29 -23.94
CA THR A 437 22.68 0.10 -23.72
C THR A 437 23.01 0.54 -22.30
N VAL A 438 22.61 -0.22 -21.27
CA VAL A 438 22.89 0.04 -19.84
C VAL A 438 24.39 0.14 -19.57
N GLU A 439 25.20 -0.77 -20.10
CA GLU A 439 26.66 -0.78 -19.95
C GLU A 439 27.33 0.51 -20.52
N THR A 440 26.65 1.27 -21.40
CA THR A 440 27.18 2.51 -21.99
C THR A 440 26.40 3.78 -21.61
N LEU A 441 25.40 3.72 -20.72
CA LEU A 441 24.63 4.92 -20.31
C LEU A 441 25.45 6.02 -19.59
N PRO A 442 26.43 5.72 -18.70
CA PRO A 442 27.13 6.76 -17.93
C PRO A 442 27.89 7.78 -18.79
N GLU A 443 28.33 7.35 -19.97
CA GLU A 443 29.12 8.14 -20.93
C GLU A 443 28.28 9.01 -21.87
N LYS A 444 26.96 8.77 -21.95
CA LYS A 444 26.05 9.44 -22.90
C LYS A 444 25.69 10.86 -22.48
N THR A 445 25.55 11.73 -23.48
CA THR A 445 24.90 13.03 -23.34
C THR A 445 23.39 12.90 -23.11
N GLU A 446 22.75 13.97 -22.63
CA GLU A 446 21.30 14.02 -22.36
C GLU A 446 20.44 13.70 -23.60
N ALA A 447 20.91 14.11 -24.80
CA ALA A 447 20.29 13.78 -26.07
C ALA A 447 20.44 12.29 -26.43
N GLU A 448 21.63 11.71 -26.23
CA GLU A 448 21.87 10.28 -26.47
C GLU A 448 21.16 9.39 -25.43
N LEU A 449 20.93 9.87 -24.21
CA LEU A 449 20.08 9.20 -23.22
C LEU A 449 18.61 9.17 -23.68
N ALA A 450 18.09 10.27 -24.24
CA ALA A 450 16.75 10.30 -24.83
C ALA A 450 16.65 9.39 -26.08
N GLN A 451 17.68 9.39 -26.94
CA GLN A 451 17.73 8.50 -28.09
C GLN A 451 17.84 7.02 -27.67
N ALA A 452 18.59 6.70 -26.60
CA ALA A 452 18.67 5.36 -26.04
C ALA A 452 17.30 4.88 -25.53
N GLU A 453 16.58 5.74 -24.82
CA GLU A 453 15.21 5.51 -24.35
C GLU A 453 14.24 5.24 -25.51
N GLU A 454 14.26 6.07 -26.57
CA GLU A 454 13.45 5.86 -27.77
C GLU A 454 13.83 4.58 -28.54
N SER A 455 15.14 4.27 -28.67
CA SER A 455 15.65 3.09 -29.39
C SER A 455 15.24 1.74 -28.79
N LEU A 456 14.76 1.76 -27.53
CA LEU A 456 14.31 0.60 -26.77
C LEU A 456 12.80 0.54 -26.60
N VAL A 457 11.99 1.40 -27.22
CA VAL A 457 10.52 1.32 -27.11
C VAL A 457 10.03 -0.07 -27.55
N PRO A 458 9.30 -0.82 -26.68
CA PRO A 458 8.91 -2.20 -26.97
C PRO A 458 8.15 -2.39 -28.30
N PRO A 459 8.50 -3.41 -29.11
CA PRO A 459 7.81 -3.67 -30.37
C PRO A 459 6.31 -3.96 -30.16
N ARG A 460 5.45 -3.28 -30.94
CA ARG A 460 3.99 -3.49 -30.90
C ARG A 460 3.61 -4.77 -31.66
N PHE A 461 3.72 -5.92 -30.99
CA PHE A 461 3.19 -7.19 -31.49
C PHE A 461 1.65 -7.17 -31.50
N ILE A 462 1.03 -7.43 -32.65
CA ILE A 462 -0.42 -7.45 -32.83
C ILE A 462 -0.88 -8.90 -33.08
N GLY A 463 -1.21 -9.62 -32.01
CA GLY A 463 -1.65 -11.02 -32.07
C GLY A 463 -2.09 -11.56 -30.71
N GLY A 464 -2.99 -12.54 -30.70
CA GLY A 464 -3.52 -13.18 -29.48
C GLY A 464 -2.49 -13.99 -28.70
N ASP A 465 -2.79 -14.29 -27.43
CA ASP A 465 -1.99 -15.03 -26.43
C ASP A 465 -0.58 -14.50 -26.10
N LEU A 466 0.02 -13.64 -26.93
CA LEU A 466 1.35 -13.05 -26.72
C LEU A 466 1.42 -11.95 -25.65
N ASN A 467 0.27 -11.51 -25.11
CA ASN A 467 0.20 -10.45 -24.07
C ASN A 467 1.07 -10.75 -22.83
N ALA A 468 1.29 -12.02 -22.48
CA ALA A 468 2.16 -12.40 -21.38
C ALA A 468 3.64 -12.12 -21.69
N ASP A 469 4.08 -12.34 -22.93
CA ASP A 469 5.48 -12.13 -23.34
C ASP A 469 5.77 -10.64 -23.59
N VAL A 470 4.78 -9.88 -24.10
CA VAL A 470 4.85 -8.41 -24.21
C VAL A 470 5.13 -7.74 -22.86
N ALA A 471 4.59 -8.27 -21.76
CA ALA A 471 4.86 -7.75 -20.42
C ALA A 471 6.35 -7.87 -20.02
N HIS A 472 7.09 -8.85 -20.54
CA HIS A 472 8.52 -9.00 -20.28
C HIS A 472 9.37 -7.97 -21.05
N PHE A 473 9.04 -7.63 -22.30
CA PHE A 473 9.67 -6.51 -23.01
C PHE A 473 9.48 -5.19 -22.24
N SER A 474 8.25 -4.92 -21.78
CA SER A 474 7.94 -3.75 -20.96
C SER A 474 8.65 -3.75 -19.60
N GLY A 475 8.85 -4.91 -18.98
CA GLY A 475 9.63 -5.04 -17.75
C GLY A 475 11.11 -4.65 -17.93
N ILE A 476 11.73 -5.12 -19.01
CA ILE A 476 13.12 -4.77 -19.38
C ILE A 476 13.20 -3.26 -19.72
N TYR A 477 12.26 -2.74 -20.52
CA TYR A 477 12.18 -1.31 -20.86
C TYR A 477 12.14 -0.43 -19.60
N ASN A 478 11.22 -0.72 -18.67
CA ASN A 478 11.08 0.01 -17.42
C ASN A 478 12.33 -0.09 -16.54
N GLY A 479 13.10 -1.18 -16.65
CA GLY A 479 14.43 -1.32 -16.06
C GLY A 479 15.43 -0.31 -16.63
N VAL A 480 15.58 -0.25 -17.96
CA VAL A 480 16.52 0.70 -18.60
C VAL A 480 16.09 2.15 -18.37
N VAL A 481 14.79 2.46 -18.48
CA VAL A 481 14.23 3.79 -18.17
C VAL A 481 14.54 4.20 -16.72
N LYS A 482 14.48 3.26 -15.77
CA LYS A 482 14.85 3.51 -14.36
C LYS A 482 16.33 3.85 -14.22
N GLU A 483 17.23 3.14 -14.91
CA GLU A 483 18.68 3.44 -14.84
C GLU A 483 19.05 4.72 -15.61
N ILE A 484 18.41 5.02 -16.75
CA ILE A 484 18.53 6.31 -17.44
C ILE A 484 18.12 7.45 -16.50
N ASN A 485 16.98 7.31 -15.81
CA ASN A 485 16.51 8.34 -14.87
C ASN A 485 17.35 8.41 -13.58
N ALA A 486 17.98 7.32 -13.16
CA ALA A 486 18.98 7.33 -12.09
C ALA A 486 20.23 8.11 -12.51
N ILE A 487 20.70 7.95 -13.75
CA ILE A 487 21.85 8.69 -14.31
C ILE A 487 21.52 10.17 -14.53
N ARG A 488 20.36 10.51 -15.11
CA ARG A 488 19.85 11.89 -15.20
C ARG A 488 19.82 12.55 -13.82
N LYS A 489 19.31 11.82 -12.80
CA LYS A 489 19.31 12.29 -11.42
C LYS A 489 20.73 12.48 -10.88
N LEU A 490 21.63 11.52 -11.03
CA LEU A 490 23.03 11.61 -10.58
C LEU A 490 23.77 12.78 -11.25
N ARG A 491 23.55 13.02 -12.54
CA ARG A 491 24.12 14.17 -13.28
C ARG A 491 23.58 15.51 -12.74
N ALA A 492 22.30 15.59 -12.36
CA ALA A 492 21.72 16.79 -11.74
C ALA A 492 22.12 16.98 -10.26
N ASP A 493 22.20 15.89 -9.49
CA ASP A 493 22.53 15.90 -8.06
C ASP A 493 24.03 16.13 -7.82
N ASP A 494 24.90 15.54 -8.64
CA ASP A 494 26.35 15.49 -8.44
C ASP A 494 27.15 15.36 -9.74
N GLY A 495 26.79 16.10 -10.79
CA GLY A 495 27.39 16.02 -12.13
C GLY A 495 28.92 16.15 -12.17
N ALA A 496 29.54 16.84 -11.21
CA ALA A 496 30.99 16.93 -11.06
C ALA A 496 31.68 15.57 -10.76
N SER A 497 30.95 14.58 -10.25
CA SER A 497 31.47 13.21 -9.99
C SER A 497 31.75 12.40 -11.26
N PHE A 498 31.25 12.83 -12.42
CA PHE A 498 31.48 12.17 -13.71
C PHE A 498 32.76 12.62 -14.41
N ALA A 499 33.42 13.68 -13.92
CA ALA A 499 34.68 14.15 -14.49
C ALA A 499 35.86 13.33 -13.98
N VAL A 500 36.70 12.83 -14.88
CA VAL A 500 37.88 12.03 -14.52
C VAL A 500 38.99 12.95 -14.02
N ILE A 501 39.17 13.01 -12.70
CA ILE A 501 40.27 13.71 -12.04
C ILE A 501 41.48 12.75 -11.96
N PRO A 502 42.67 13.10 -12.50
CA PRO A 502 43.83 12.21 -12.47
C PRO A 502 44.31 11.89 -11.05
N GLU A 503 44.65 10.62 -10.80
CA GLU A 503 45.08 10.17 -9.47
C GLU A 503 46.32 10.92 -8.98
N GLY A 504 46.27 11.41 -7.74
CA GLY A 504 47.34 12.21 -7.13
C GLY A 504 47.30 13.71 -7.44
N THR A 505 46.40 14.19 -8.31
CA THR A 505 46.17 15.64 -8.51
C THR A 505 45.18 16.22 -7.50
N ASP A 506 45.19 17.54 -7.31
CA ASP A 506 44.26 18.21 -6.41
C ASP A 506 42.92 18.49 -7.13
N PRO A 507 41.76 18.09 -6.59
CA PRO A 507 40.45 18.40 -7.16
C PRO A 507 40.12 19.90 -7.28
N LEU A 508 40.87 20.76 -6.60
CA LEU A 508 40.74 22.23 -6.69
C LEU A 508 41.68 22.88 -7.72
N ASP A 509 42.55 22.13 -8.39
CA ASP A 509 43.37 22.67 -9.47
C ASP A 509 42.48 23.24 -10.59
N ALA A 510 42.77 24.45 -11.05
CA ALA A 510 41.98 25.12 -12.09
C ALA A 510 41.79 24.24 -13.34
N SER A 511 42.80 23.47 -13.76
CA SER A 511 42.70 22.58 -14.93
C SER A 511 41.80 21.36 -14.70
N ASN A 512 41.68 20.89 -13.45
CA ASN A 512 40.69 19.88 -13.07
C ASN A 512 39.27 20.48 -13.02
N LEU A 513 39.14 21.75 -12.60
CA LEU A 513 37.86 22.46 -12.58
C LEU A 513 37.36 22.80 -14.00
N ASP A 514 38.27 23.15 -14.93
CA ASP A 514 37.97 23.27 -16.37
C ASP A 514 37.37 21.96 -16.91
N ASN A 515 38.00 20.81 -16.62
CA ASN A 515 37.53 19.48 -17.01
C ASN A 515 36.17 19.12 -16.38
N VAL A 516 35.96 19.46 -15.10
CA VAL A 516 34.67 19.30 -14.40
C VAL A 516 33.56 20.11 -15.09
N VAL A 517 33.84 21.34 -15.49
CA VAL A 517 32.89 22.20 -16.21
C VAL A 517 32.62 21.64 -17.62
N ALA A 518 33.66 21.29 -18.37
CA ALA A 518 33.54 20.73 -19.72
C ALA A 518 32.68 19.45 -19.72
N THR A 519 32.97 18.49 -18.84
CA THR A 519 32.22 17.22 -18.71
C THR A 519 30.70 17.41 -18.48
N GLN A 520 30.31 18.48 -17.78
CA GLN A 520 28.89 18.79 -17.51
C GLN A 520 28.21 19.57 -18.64
N LEU A 521 28.99 20.34 -19.42
CA LEU A 521 28.52 21.06 -20.59
C LEU A 521 28.37 20.14 -21.81
N GLU A 522 29.32 19.22 -22.00
CA GLU A 522 29.26 18.16 -23.01
C GLU A 522 28.04 17.26 -22.81
N TYR A 523 27.78 16.85 -21.55
CA TYR A 523 26.54 16.13 -21.20
C TYR A 523 25.27 16.88 -21.65
N LYS A 524 25.28 18.21 -21.67
CA LYS A 524 24.17 19.07 -22.13
C LYS A 524 24.25 19.46 -23.62
N GLY A 525 25.17 18.87 -24.38
CA GLY A 525 25.32 19.09 -25.82
C GLY A 525 26.03 20.39 -26.23
N PHE A 526 26.67 21.12 -25.31
CA PHE A 526 27.44 22.32 -25.65
C PHE A 526 28.80 21.95 -26.27
N GLN A 527 29.02 22.31 -27.54
CA GLN A 527 30.23 21.89 -28.30
C GLN A 527 31.42 22.87 -28.25
N ASN A 528 31.36 23.93 -27.43
CA ASN A 528 32.45 24.89 -27.22
C ASN A 528 32.60 25.23 -25.73
N THR A 529 33.09 24.25 -24.96
CA THR A 529 33.23 24.32 -23.49
C THR A 529 34.28 25.33 -23.02
N ASN A 530 35.37 25.48 -23.78
CA ASN A 530 36.57 26.25 -23.40
C ASN A 530 36.41 27.79 -23.46
N ASN A 531 35.26 28.33 -23.89
CA ASN A 531 35.06 29.75 -24.17
C ASN A 531 33.91 30.41 -23.36
N LEU A 532 33.52 29.83 -22.22
CA LEU A 532 32.57 30.50 -21.32
C LEU A 532 33.18 31.76 -20.71
N SER A 533 32.46 32.88 -20.78
CA SER A 533 32.84 34.07 -20.02
C SER A 533 32.66 33.84 -18.52
N PRO A 534 33.41 34.55 -17.64
CA PRO A 534 33.21 34.48 -16.19
C PRO A 534 31.78 34.81 -15.74
N SER A 535 31.04 35.66 -16.49
CA SER A 535 29.63 35.95 -16.21
C SER A 535 28.68 34.81 -16.62
N GLN A 536 28.91 34.15 -17.76
CA GLN A 536 28.16 32.95 -18.16
C GLN A 536 28.39 31.80 -17.18
N LEU A 537 29.64 31.56 -16.78
CA LEU A 537 30.01 30.56 -15.80
C LEU A 537 29.33 30.81 -14.44
N ARG A 538 29.33 32.07 -13.96
CA ARG A 538 28.58 32.50 -12.76
C ARG A 538 27.09 32.21 -12.90
N GLY A 539 26.46 32.58 -14.01
CA GLY A 539 25.04 32.33 -14.27
C GLY A 539 24.67 30.85 -14.22
N LEU A 540 25.46 29.99 -14.87
CA LEU A 540 25.27 28.53 -14.85
C LEU A 540 25.43 27.96 -13.43
N HIS A 541 26.41 28.43 -12.67
CA HIS A 541 26.65 27.98 -11.29
C HIS A 541 25.55 28.43 -10.31
N GLN A 542 25.05 29.65 -10.45
CA GLN A 542 23.93 30.21 -9.68
C GLN A 542 22.61 29.49 -10.01
N ALA A 543 22.35 29.23 -11.29
CA ALA A 543 21.21 28.43 -11.76
C ALA A 543 21.32 26.94 -11.38
N LYS A 544 22.42 26.50 -10.75
CA LYS A 544 22.73 25.09 -10.42
C LYS A 544 22.77 24.19 -11.66
N ALA A 545 23.04 24.76 -12.83
CA ALA A 545 23.17 24.05 -14.09
C ALA A 545 24.51 23.30 -14.19
N ILE A 546 25.50 23.69 -13.39
CA ILE A 546 26.80 23.01 -13.18
C ILE A 546 27.14 23.01 -11.68
N ARG A 547 27.97 22.07 -11.26
CA ARG A 547 28.61 22.04 -9.93
C ARG A 547 30.13 21.91 -10.10
N LEU A 548 30.91 22.55 -9.23
CA LEU A 548 32.38 22.51 -9.31
C LEU A 548 33.00 21.35 -8.52
N LEU A 549 32.28 20.80 -7.54
CA LEU A 549 32.81 19.74 -6.67
C LEU A 549 31.85 18.56 -6.57
N SER A 550 32.39 17.34 -6.60
CA SER A 550 31.58 16.16 -6.22
C SER A 550 31.17 16.24 -4.74
N LYS A 551 30.09 15.58 -4.34
CA LYS A 551 29.64 15.51 -2.94
C LYS A 551 30.71 14.89 -2.04
N GLN A 552 31.48 13.92 -2.55
CA GLN A 552 32.61 13.31 -1.85
C GLN A 552 33.76 14.32 -1.66
N THR A 553 34.14 15.03 -2.73
CA THR A 553 35.18 16.06 -2.70
C THR A 553 34.81 17.15 -1.70
N ALA A 554 33.62 17.74 -1.83
CA ALA A 554 33.16 18.80 -0.94
C ALA A 554 33.06 18.35 0.53
N ALA A 555 32.53 17.15 0.79
CA ALA A 555 32.46 16.60 2.14
C ALA A 555 33.84 16.43 2.79
N LYS A 556 34.86 16.03 2.02
CA LYS A 556 36.25 15.98 2.50
C LYS A 556 36.78 17.38 2.87
N TYR A 557 36.55 18.40 2.05
CA TYR A 557 36.96 19.77 2.40
C TYR A 557 36.21 20.31 3.64
N LEU A 558 34.96 19.89 3.92
CA LEU A 558 34.32 20.19 5.21
C LEU A 558 35.07 19.53 6.37
N GLU A 559 35.43 18.26 6.23
CA GLU A 559 36.15 17.51 7.27
C GLU A 559 37.54 18.10 7.53
N ASP A 560 38.25 18.50 6.47
CA ASP A 560 39.58 19.11 6.56
C ASP A 560 39.53 20.56 7.07
N TYR A 561 38.47 21.34 6.79
CA TYR A 561 38.18 22.60 7.50
C TYR A 561 37.98 22.34 9.00
N LEU A 562 37.11 21.40 9.38
CA LEU A 562 36.78 21.13 10.78
C LEU A 562 37.94 20.53 11.61
N LYS A 563 39.07 20.18 10.98
CA LYS A 563 40.30 19.73 11.66
C LYS A 563 41.26 20.85 12.07
N THR A 564 41.17 22.06 11.49
CA THR A 564 42.12 23.15 11.82
C THR A 564 41.97 23.56 13.29
N THR A 565 43.10 23.77 13.96
CA THR A 565 43.18 23.93 15.43
C THR A 565 43.39 25.37 15.89
N ASN A 566 43.59 26.31 14.97
CA ASN A 566 43.88 27.73 15.24
C ASN A 566 43.57 28.62 14.03
N GLY A 567 43.67 29.95 14.22
CA GLY A 567 43.36 30.95 13.19
C GLY A 567 44.31 30.98 11.98
N ASP A 568 45.56 30.55 12.14
CA ASP A 568 46.53 30.49 11.04
C ASP A 568 46.32 29.25 10.16
N GLU A 569 45.92 28.12 10.75
CA GLU A 569 45.49 26.92 10.00
C GLU A 569 44.18 27.17 9.24
N ARG A 570 43.24 27.95 9.80
CA ARG A 570 42.06 28.46 9.08
C ARG A 570 42.47 29.28 7.83
N PHE A 571 43.41 30.20 8.00
CA PHE A 571 43.94 31.04 6.92
C PHE A 571 44.63 30.21 5.83
N GLU A 572 45.58 29.35 6.15
CA GLU A 572 46.27 28.54 5.14
C GLU A 572 45.35 27.51 4.46
N PHE A 573 44.30 27.03 5.12
CA PHE A 573 43.24 26.25 4.46
C PHE A 573 42.49 27.09 3.41
N MET A 574 41.99 28.27 3.78
CA MET A 574 41.18 29.12 2.89
C MET A 574 42.03 29.74 1.76
N MET A 575 43.22 30.26 2.07
CA MET A 575 44.22 30.66 1.08
C MET A 575 44.59 29.49 0.16
N GLY A 576 44.65 28.28 0.71
CA GLY A 576 44.87 27.07 -0.07
C GLY A 576 43.78 26.83 -1.11
N ILE A 577 42.51 27.17 -0.84
CA ILE A 577 41.44 27.11 -1.85
C ILE A 577 41.72 28.15 -2.94
N GLU A 578 41.87 29.42 -2.58
CA GLU A 578 42.09 30.52 -3.54
C GLU A 578 43.31 30.26 -4.46
N ARG A 579 44.46 29.90 -3.88
CA ARG A 579 45.72 29.65 -4.61
C ARG A 579 45.65 28.50 -5.62
N ARG A 580 44.79 27.49 -5.42
CA ARG A 580 44.64 26.32 -6.33
C ARG A 580 43.58 26.55 -7.42
N THR A 581 42.47 27.16 -7.02
CA THR A 581 41.27 27.34 -7.87
C THR A 581 41.40 28.48 -8.89
N GLY A 582 42.29 29.44 -8.67
CA GLY A 582 42.47 30.59 -9.58
C GLY A 582 41.16 31.37 -9.76
N SER A 583 40.74 31.55 -11.02
CA SER A 583 39.47 32.21 -11.39
C SER A 583 38.21 31.54 -10.83
N TYR A 584 38.28 30.29 -10.38
CA TYR A 584 37.16 29.55 -9.79
C TYR A 584 36.96 29.79 -8.29
N GLY A 585 37.87 30.46 -7.58
CA GLY A 585 37.86 30.51 -6.10
C GLY A 585 36.57 31.07 -5.49
N SER A 586 36.05 32.17 -6.04
CA SER A 586 34.80 32.78 -5.59
C SER A 586 33.60 31.82 -5.75
N LEU A 587 33.56 31.07 -6.86
CA LEU A 587 32.53 30.06 -7.14
C LEU A 587 32.66 28.83 -6.25
N VAL A 588 33.88 28.35 -6.00
CA VAL A 588 34.15 27.19 -5.14
C VAL A 588 33.72 27.49 -3.70
N VAL A 589 34.14 28.62 -3.13
CA VAL A 589 33.73 29.00 -1.76
C VAL A 589 32.22 29.23 -1.69
N THR A 590 31.62 29.82 -2.72
CA THR A 590 30.16 29.96 -2.83
C THR A 590 29.45 28.60 -2.88
N GLU A 591 30.00 27.58 -3.55
CA GLU A 591 29.41 26.24 -3.55
C GLU A 591 29.54 25.55 -2.20
N LEU A 592 30.71 25.61 -1.57
CA LEU A 592 30.94 25.05 -0.24
C LEU A 592 30.01 25.67 0.80
N ALA A 593 29.79 26.99 0.72
CA ALA A 593 28.94 27.73 1.65
C ALA A 593 27.42 27.51 1.47
N ARG A 594 26.97 26.98 0.33
CA ARG A 594 25.55 26.62 0.14
C ARG A 594 25.10 25.65 1.23
N LYS A 595 23.86 25.83 1.70
CA LYS A 595 23.29 24.98 2.76
C LYS A 595 23.11 23.55 2.20
N ARG A 596 23.16 22.51 3.04
CA ARG A 596 23.09 21.11 2.57
C ARG A 596 21.85 20.77 1.74
N LYS A 597 20.74 21.48 1.97
CA LYS A 597 19.50 21.43 1.17
C LYS A 597 19.59 22.07 -0.23
N GLU A 598 20.71 22.71 -0.55
CA GLU A 598 20.99 23.45 -1.79
C GLU A 598 22.24 22.92 -2.52
N ASN A 599 22.70 21.71 -2.17
CA ASN A 599 23.88 21.03 -2.70
C ASN A 599 25.23 21.72 -2.42
N GLY A 600 25.37 22.33 -1.23
CA GLY A 600 26.68 22.64 -0.62
C GLY A 600 26.92 21.87 0.68
N ILE A 601 28.01 22.18 1.38
CA ILE A 601 28.37 21.50 2.65
C ILE A 601 27.90 22.24 3.90
N GLY A 602 27.61 23.54 3.79
CA GLY A 602 27.37 24.44 4.90
C GLY A 602 28.65 24.97 5.55
N LEU A 603 29.68 25.25 4.75
CA LEU A 603 30.83 26.05 5.19
C LEU A 603 30.33 27.46 5.57
N PRO A 604 30.75 28.08 6.69
CA PRO A 604 30.29 29.43 7.00
C PRO A 604 30.87 30.42 5.99
N TYR A 605 30.04 31.26 5.35
CA TYR A 605 30.52 32.15 4.28
C TYR A 605 31.55 33.18 4.79
N TYR A 606 31.42 33.59 6.05
CA TYR A 606 32.40 34.47 6.73
C TYR A 606 33.80 33.87 6.85
N SER A 607 34.01 32.58 6.54
CA SER A 607 35.35 31.97 6.45
C SER A 607 36.26 32.65 5.41
N GLN A 608 35.71 33.40 4.45
CA GLN A 608 36.47 34.29 3.58
C GLN A 608 37.27 35.35 4.36
N LEU A 609 36.78 35.83 5.51
CA LEU A 609 37.49 36.84 6.30
C LEU A 609 38.89 36.39 6.75
N TYR A 610 39.15 35.08 6.86
CA TYR A 610 40.49 34.63 7.24
C TYR A 610 41.54 34.99 6.18
N THR A 611 41.20 35.00 4.88
CA THR A 611 42.16 35.38 3.81
C THR A 611 42.40 36.89 3.74
N GLU A 612 41.43 37.68 4.21
CA GLU A 612 41.53 39.15 4.29
C GLU A 612 42.30 39.63 5.53
N VAL A 613 42.14 38.95 6.68
CA VAL A 613 42.76 39.37 7.95
C VAL A 613 44.24 38.94 7.98
N THR A 614 45.11 39.94 7.93
CA THR A 614 46.57 39.75 7.89
C THR A 614 47.21 39.56 9.26
N ASP A 615 46.59 40.05 10.35
CA ASP A 615 47.12 39.94 11.72
C ASP A 615 46.79 38.55 12.35
N PRO A 616 47.79 37.73 12.71
CA PRO A 616 47.58 36.43 13.35
C PRO A 616 46.79 36.49 14.68
N ALA A 617 46.91 37.59 15.45
CA ALA A 617 46.16 37.75 16.70
C ALA A 617 44.67 37.94 16.42
N VAL A 618 44.32 38.71 15.40
CA VAL A 618 42.93 38.88 14.94
C VAL A 618 42.39 37.57 14.36
N ARG A 619 43.18 36.85 13.56
CA ARG A 619 42.79 35.51 13.08
C ARG A 619 42.54 34.52 14.22
N GLN A 620 43.34 34.54 15.28
CA GLN A 620 43.09 33.69 16.45
C GLN A 620 41.80 34.11 17.18
N ASN A 621 41.56 35.42 17.33
CA ASN A 621 40.30 35.92 17.90
C ASN A 621 39.08 35.47 17.08
N MET A 622 39.20 35.40 15.74
CA MET A 622 38.14 34.89 14.85
C MET A 622 37.89 33.39 15.06
N PHE A 623 38.94 32.60 15.24
CA PHE A 623 38.83 31.17 15.54
C PHE A 623 38.22 30.93 16.93
N ASP A 624 38.66 31.68 17.93
CA ASP A 624 38.06 31.66 19.27
C ASP A 624 36.58 32.08 19.22
N THR A 625 36.24 33.05 18.38
CA THR A 625 34.85 33.49 18.12
C THR A 625 34.00 32.36 17.53
N GLU A 626 34.48 31.60 16.54
CA GLU A 626 33.73 30.44 16.02
C GLU A 626 33.40 29.44 17.13
N LEU A 627 34.39 29.09 17.95
CA LEU A 627 34.25 28.11 19.03
C LEU A 627 33.35 28.62 20.18
N ASN A 628 33.49 29.89 20.57
CA ASN A 628 32.81 30.47 21.71
C ASN A 628 31.43 31.05 21.39
N SER A 629 31.15 31.40 20.12
CA SER A 629 29.88 31.90 19.55
C SER A 629 28.63 31.59 20.40
N LYS A 630 28.26 30.32 20.48
CA LYS A 630 27.08 29.81 21.19
C LYS A 630 27.14 30.01 22.71
N SER A 631 28.33 29.92 23.31
CA SER A 631 28.56 30.19 24.73
C SER A 631 28.37 31.68 25.02
N ASN A 632 29.01 32.54 24.22
CA ASN A 632 28.96 33.99 24.38
C ASN A 632 27.54 34.54 24.15
N ARG A 633 26.83 34.07 23.11
CA ARG A 633 25.40 34.37 22.89
C ARG A 633 24.47 33.95 24.03
N SER A 634 24.83 32.92 24.80
CA SER A 634 24.06 32.55 26.00
C SER A 634 24.36 33.44 27.22
N ARG A 635 25.48 34.17 27.20
CA ARG A 635 26.06 34.94 28.31
C ARG A 635 26.09 36.47 28.08
N VAL A 636 25.40 36.99 27.06
CA VAL A 636 25.37 38.43 26.71
C VAL A 636 25.07 39.34 27.90
N ARG A 637 24.11 38.95 28.74
CA ARG A 637 23.76 39.66 29.99
C ARG A 637 24.83 39.59 31.08
N ASP A 638 25.66 38.55 31.08
CA ASP A 638 26.79 38.43 32.00
C ASP A 638 27.99 39.23 31.51
N ILE A 639 28.20 39.27 30.19
CA ILE A 639 29.26 40.03 29.50
C ILE A 639 28.99 41.53 29.60
N PHE A 640 28.03 42.05 28.82
CA PHE A 640 27.81 43.51 28.66
C PHE A 640 26.73 44.10 29.59
N LYS A 641 26.07 43.28 30.41
CA LYS A 641 24.84 43.66 31.17
C LYS A 641 23.67 44.11 30.28
N ALA A 642 23.76 43.82 28.98
CA ALA A 642 22.83 44.17 27.93
C ALA A 642 22.13 42.92 27.35
N ASP A 643 21.32 43.09 26.30
CA ASP A 643 20.81 41.97 25.49
C ASP A 643 21.24 42.09 24.01
N MET A 644 20.91 41.08 23.21
CA MET A 644 21.27 41.02 21.78
C MET A 644 20.67 42.15 20.94
N GLY A 645 19.59 42.79 21.39
CA GLY A 645 19.01 43.95 20.72
C GLY A 645 19.89 45.17 20.94
N ALA A 646 20.32 45.41 22.17
CA ALA A 646 21.24 46.50 22.52
C ALA A 646 22.63 46.33 21.87
N VAL A 647 23.21 45.12 21.87
CA VAL A 647 24.50 44.85 21.19
C VAL A 647 24.43 45.21 19.70
N ARG A 648 23.36 44.79 19.02
CA ARG A 648 23.15 45.11 17.60
C ARG A 648 22.83 46.58 17.35
N ALA A 649 22.13 47.24 18.27
CA ALA A 649 21.88 48.68 18.17
C ALA A 649 23.18 49.50 18.29
N GLU A 650 24.14 49.05 19.10
CA GLU A 650 25.47 49.69 19.18
C GLU A 650 26.31 49.44 17.92
N MET A 651 26.35 48.19 17.44
CA MET A 651 26.99 47.88 16.14
C MET A 651 26.44 48.72 14.99
N MET A 652 25.12 48.98 14.94
CA MET A 652 24.50 49.80 13.90
C MET A 652 24.69 51.32 14.09
N GLN A 653 25.29 51.78 15.19
CA GLN A 653 25.72 53.18 15.38
C GLN A 653 27.14 53.43 14.85
N ASN A 654 28.00 52.41 14.80
CA ASN A 654 29.34 52.50 14.22
C ASN A 654 29.28 52.57 12.68
N GLU A 655 30.03 53.52 12.10
CA GLU A 655 29.96 53.84 10.66
C GLU A 655 30.51 52.72 9.77
N SER A 656 31.60 52.06 10.16
CA SER A 656 32.20 50.96 9.39
C SER A 656 31.23 49.78 9.25
N PHE A 657 30.52 49.42 10.31
CA PHE A 657 29.45 48.42 10.25
C PHE A 657 28.28 48.89 9.36
N GLN A 658 27.82 50.14 9.49
CA GLN A 658 26.77 50.65 8.61
C GLN A 658 27.15 50.58 7.13
N ASN A 659 28.35 51.04 6.77
CA ASN A 659 28.79 51.10 5.38
C ASN A 659 29.07 49.69 4.83
N PHE A 660 29.54 48.77 5.68
CA PHE A 660 29.60 47.34 5.35
C PHE A 660 28.22 46.79 5.00
N TYR A 661 27.20 46.95 5.87
CA TYR A 661 25.86 46.43 5.58
C TYR A 661 25.20 47.09 4.36
N LYS A 662 25.33 48.42 4.20
CA LYS A 662 24.79 49.14 3.02
C LYS A 662 25.40 48.60 1.72
N SER A 663 26.68 48.21 1.69
CA SER A 663 27.33 47.72 0.45
C SER A 663 26.63 46.50 -0.18
N PHE A 664 25.99 45.66 0.64
CA PHE A 664 25.21 44.50 0.19
C PHE A 664 23.83 44.85 -0.38
N GLU A 665 23.33 46.08 -0.19
CA GLU A 665 22.04 46.51 -0.76
C GLU A 665 22.06 46.61 -2.30
N SER A 666 23.25 46.69 -2.89
CA SER A 666 23.47 46.68 -4.34
C SER A 666 23.18 45.32 -5.01
N ASP A 667 23.35 44.20 -4.29
CA ASP A 667 23.10 42.84 -4.78
C ASP A 667 22.10 42.08 -3.90
N ARG A 668 20.87 41.92 -4.38
CA ARG A 668 19.82 41.12 -3.70
C ARG A 668 20.18 39.64 -3.53
N GLY A 669 21.10 39.10 -4.33
CA GLY A 669 21.64 37.74 -4.16
C GLY A 669 22.47 37.59 -2.89
N SER A 670 23.05 38.69 -2.38
CA SER A 670 23.96 38.70 -1.24
C SER A 670 23.28 38.75 0.13
N VAL A 671 21.97 39.04 0.21
CA VAL A 671 21.23 39.18 1.48
C VAL A 671 21.38 37.98 2.43
N PRO A 672 21.39 36.70 1.99
CA PRO A 672 21.70 35.57 2.87
C PRO A 672 23.13 35.60 3.43
N LEU A 673 24.10 36.09 2.64
CA LEU A 673 25.51 36.21 3.03
C LEU A 673 25.67 37.31 4.09
N MET A 674 25.03 38.46 3.87
CA MET A 674 24.99 39.58 4.83
C MET A 674 24.49 39.15 6.22
N ASN A 675 23.54 38.21 6.29
CA ASN A 675 23.06 37.65 7.56
C ASN A 675 24.11 36.76 8.24
N ASP A 676 24.78 35.88 7.50
CA ASP A 676 25.84 35.02 8.03
C ASP A 676 27.06 35.87 8.51
N PHE A 677 27.40 36.96 7.81
CA PHE A 677 28.38 37.96 8.26
C PHE A 677 27.93 38.70 9.52
N ASN A 678 26.68 39.18 9.57
CA ASN A 678 26.13 39.90 10.73
C ASN A 678 26.16 39.03 12.00
N GLU A 679 25.83 37.75 11.88
CA GLU A 679 25.90 36.80 13.00
C GLU A 679 27.34 36.62 13.50
N PHE A 680 28.32 36.45 12.60
CA PHE A 680 29.73 36.35 12.98
C PHE A 680 30.30 37.64 13.60
N MET A 681 30.02 38.80 12.99
CA MET A 681 30.44 40.09 13.53
C MET A 681 29.82 40.36 14.91
N THR A 682 28.56 39.98 15.12
CA THR A 682 27.93 40.05 16.45
C THR A 682 28.65 39.14 17.45
N ASP A 683 29.00 37.91 17.06
CA ASP A 683 29.72 36.96 17.92
C ASP A 683 31.15 37.43 18.24
N TYR A 684 31.82 38.12 17.31
CA TYR A 684 33.16 38.68 17.53
C TYR A 684 33.13 39.83 18.56
N VAL A 685 32.14 40.72 18.49
CA VAL A 685 31.90 41.75 19.52
C VAL A 685 31.68 41.08 20.89
N LEU A 686 30.90 39.99 20.95
CA LEU A 686 30.68 39.23 22.18
C LEU A 686 31.95 38.53 22.70
N GLU A 687 32.86 38.09 21.82
CA GLU A 687 34.17 37.54 22.21
C GLU A 687 35.14 38.62 22.73
N MET A 688 35.16 39.82 22.14
CA MET A 688 35.90 40.96 22.70
C MET A 688 35.36 41.34 24.09
N GLY A 689 34.04 41.39 24.25
CA GLY A 689 33.40 41.59 25.56
C GLY A 689 33.71 40.48 26.56
N ALA A 690 33.74 39.21 26.14
CA ALA A 690 34.07 38.08 26.99
C ALA A 690 35.50 38.15 27.57
N ARG A 691 36.39 38.92 26.92
CA ARG A 691 37.77 39.21 27.36
C ARG A 691 37.87 40.41 28.33
N GLY A 692 36.75 41.04 28.66
CA GLY A 692 36.65 42.09 29.69
C GLY A 692 36.47 43.51 29.15
N MET A 693 36.25 43.66 27.84
CA MET A 693 35.93 44.93 27.17
C MET A 693 34.47 45.34 27.44
N ASP A 694 34.16 46.63 27.49
CA ASP A 694 32.77 47.10 27.46
C ASP A 694 32.21 47.13 26.03
N LEU A 695 30.94 47.48 25.88
CA LEU A 695 30.23 47.34 24.60
C LEU A 695 30.68 48.34 23.54
N GLY A 696 31.09 49.56 23.91
CA GLY A 696 31.54 50.57 22.95
C GLY A 696 32.89 50.17 22.36
N ASP A 697 33.90 50.03 23.22
CA ASP A 697 35.25 49.59 22.86
C ASP A 697 35.21 48.24 22.08
N ALA A 698 34.31 47.31 22.43
CA ALA A 698 34.18 46.02 21.74
C ALA A 698 33.56 46.14 20.34
N VAL A 699 32.67 47.10 20.11
CA VAL A 699 32.11 47.39 18.78
C VAL A 699 33.16 48.06 17.90
N ASP A 700 33.83 49.10 18.40
CA ASP A 700 34.85 49.82 17.61
C ASP A 700 36.07 48.93 17.32
N MET A 701 36.52 48.13 18.29
CA MET A 701 37.60 47.16 18.07
C MET A 701 37.19 46.03 17.10
N ALA A 702 35.92 45.61 17.06
CA ALA A 702 35.45 44.65 16.07
C ALA A 702 35.36 45.28 14.66
N ALA A 703 34.94 46.54 14.58
CA ALA A 703 34.89 47.31 13.35
C ALA A 703 36.29 47.49 12.74
N ASP A 704 37.29 47.89 13.53
CA ASP A 704 38.68 48.03 13.07
C ASP A 704 39.26 46.69 12.62
N HIS A 705 39.19 45.66 13.48
CA HIS A 705 39.76 44.34 13.22
C HIS A 705 39.19 43.63 11.97
N LEU A 706 37.88 43.70 11.76
CA LEU A 706 37.21 42.96 10.69
C LEU A 706 36.95 43.81 9.43
N ILE A 707 36.74 45.12 9.58
CA ILE A 707 36.34 46.01 8.48
C ILE A 707 37.44 47.03 8.17
N GLY A 708 37.74 47.96 9.09
CA GLY A 708 38.52 49.17 8.82
C GLY A 708 39.97 48.91 8.36
N VAL A 709 40.62 47.87 8.88
CA VAL A 709 42.01 47.52 8.47
C VAL A 709 42.05 46.78 7.13
N ASN A 710 40.98 46.05 6.77
CA ASN A 710 41.00 45.12 5.62
C ASN A 710 40.32 45.71 4.37
N PHE A 711 39.31 46.56 4.56
CA PHE A 711 38.45 47.10 3.50
C PHE A 711 38.41 48.63 3.48
N THR A 712 38.03 49.16 2.31
CA THR A 712 37.73 50.57 2.05
C THR A 712 36.34 50.66 1.43
N PHE A 713 35.60 51.72 1.76
CA PHE A 713 34.34 52.08 1.11
C PHE A 713 34.55 53.23 0.12
N ILE A 714 33.90 53.13 -1.04
CA ILE A 714 33.89 54.15 -2.08
C ILE A 714 32.44 54.34 -2.56
N GLN A 715 31.95 55.57 -2.66
CA GLN A 715 30.56 55.87 -3.05
C GLN A 715 30.50 56.90 -4.19
N PRO A 716 30.83 56.52 -5.46
CA PRO A 716 30.99 57.47 -6.56
C PRO A 716 29.72 58.24 -6.93
N ASN A 717 28.56 57.71 -6.53
CA ASN A 717 27.25 58.36 -6.58
C ASN A 717 26.58 58.25 -5.21
N ALA A 718 26.42 59.38 -4.53
CA ALA A 718 25.92 59.48 -3.16
C ALA A 718 24.46 59.02 -2.96
N GLU A 719 23.67 58.90 -4.04
CA GLU A 719 22.31 58.34 -3.97
C GLU A 719 22.27 56.81 -4.09
N THR A 720 23.43 56.15 -4.29
CA THR A 720 23.56 54.69 -4.42
C THR A 720 24.38 54.07 -3.28
N PRO A 721 24.27 52.75 -3.00
CA PRO A 721 25.02 52.12 -1.93
C PRO A 721 26.55 52.18 -2.11
N PRO A 722 27.34 52.24 -1.03
CA PRO A 722 28.80 52.29 -1.10
C PRO A 722 29.41 50.96 -1.57
N LEU A 723 30.37 51.02 -2.48
CA LEU A 723 31.14 49.89 -2.96
C LEU A 723 32.22 49.50 -1.93
N LEU A 724 32.15 48.27 -1.44
CA LEU A 724 33.16 47.62 -0.60
C LEU A 724 34.35 47.16 -1.45
N LEU A 725 35.54 47.73 -1.24
CA LEU A 725 36.81 47.28 -1.84
C LEU A 725 37.76 46.72 -0.78
N ARG A 726 38.70 45.87 -1.19
CA ARG A 726 39.81 45.44 -0.32
C ARG A 726 40.92 46.47 -0.36
N ASN A 727 41.60 46.69 0.76
CA ASN A 727 42.72 47.65 0.81
C ASN A 727 43.87 47.23 -0.13
N ALA A 728 44.06 45.93 -0.37
CA ALA A 728 44.99 45.39 -1.37
C ALA A 728 44.56 45.65 -2.84
N GLN A 729 43.27 45.82 -3.13
CA GLN A 729 42.79 46.15 -4.49
C GLN A 729 43.02 47.61 -4.87
N LEU A 730 43.23 48.47 -3.87
CA LEU A 730 43.60 49.88 -4.06
C LEU A 730 45.12 50.12 -4.06
N ASP A 731 45.95 49.14 -3.70
CA ASP A 731 47.43 49.20 -3.85
C ASP A 731 48.07 50.52 -3.31
N GLY A 732 47.52 51.05 -2.20
CA GLY A 732 47.97 52.29 -1.57
C GLY A 732 47.28 53.59 -2.03
N ILE A 733 46.36 53.56 -3.00
CA ILE A 733 45.52 54.71 -3.38
C ILE A 733 44.60 55.09 -2.21
N PRO A 734 44.48 56.39 -1.84
CA PRO A 734 43.46 56.86 -0.89
C PRO A 734 42.04 56.69 -1.45
N ALA A 735 41.10 56.21 -0.61
CA ALA A 735 39.70 55.96 -0.97
C ALA A 735 39.07 57.07 -1.83
N GLY A 736 39.08 58.32 -1.35
CA GLY A 736 38.49 59.46 -2.04
C GLY A 736 39.16 59.83 -3.38
N SER A 737 40.43 59.45 -3.60
CA SER A 737 41.10 59.65 -4.89
C SER A 737 40.62 58.63 -5.93
N ALA A 738 40.34 57.40 -5.51
CA ALA A 738 39.69 56.39 -6.34
C ALA A 738 38.19 56.69 -6.55
N GLU A 739 37.52 57.29 -5.55
CA GLU A 739 36.13 57.76 -5.66
C GLU A 739 35.97 58.80 -6.76
N VAL A 740 36.71 59.91 -6.67
CA VAL A 740 36.62 61.00 -7.65
C VAL A 740 37.11 60.55 -9.03
N ALA A 741 38.05 59.60 -9.11
CA ALA A 741 38.43 58.97 -10.38
C ALA A 741 37.27 58.19 -11.02
N LEU A 742 36.51 57.41 -10.23
CA LEU A 742 35.31 56.69 -10.69
C LEU A 742 34.18 57.66 -11.08
N THR A 743 33.91 58.69 -10.27
CA THR A 743 32.89 59.71 -10.56
C THR A 743 33.23 60.45 -11.85
N ASN A 744 34.43 61.04 -11.98
CA ASN A 744 34.84 61.78 -13.18
C ASN A 744 34.76 60.92 -14.45
N TYR A 745 35.19 59.65 -14.38
CA TYR A 745 35.11 58.72 -15.51
C TYR A 745 33.66 58.42 -15.89
N THR A 746 32.79 58.19 -14.92
CA THR A 746 31.38 57.87 -15.17
C THR A 746 30.59 59.09 -15.66
N GLU A 747 30.87 60.28 -15.11
CA GLU A 747 30.31 61.55 -15.60
C GLU A 747 30.76 61.85 -17.04
N THR A 748 31.99 61.49 -17.43
CA THR A 748 32.47 61.63 -18.81
C THR A 748 31.67 60.72 -19.76
N LEU A 749 31.53 59.42 -19.44
CA LEU A 749 30.70 58.49 -20.21
C LEU A 749 29.23 58.95 -20.31
N LEU A 750 28.66 59.47 -19.22
CA LEU A 750 27.30 60.02 -19.22
C LEU A 750 27.21 61.30 -20.06
N ALA A 751 28.20 62.18 -20.04
CA ALA A 751 28.24 63.40 -20.85
C ALA A 751 28.37 63.10 -22.35
N GLU A 752 29.11 62.07 -22.74
CA GLU A 752 29.21 61.59 -24.12
C GLU A 752 27.91 60.94 -24.58
N ARG A 753 27.33 60.06 -23.76
CA ARG A 753 26.01 59.43 -24.01
C ARG A 753 24.90 60.49 -24.19
N ARG A 754 24.91 61.55 -23.36
CA ARG A 754 24.02 62.73 -23.45
C ARG A 754 24.27 63.61 -24.68
N GLN A 755 25.45 63.55 -25.30
CA GLN A 755 25.74 64.27 -26.56
C GLN A 755 25.34 63.45 -27.81
N GLY A 756 25.29 62.12 -27.70
CA GLY A 756 24.95 61.23 -28.81
C GLY A 756 23.46 61.14 -29.15
N PHE A 757 22.55 61.10 -28.16
CA PHE A 757 21.12 60.85 -28.37
C PHE A 757 20.19 61.71 -27.49
N ILE A 758 19.06 62.10 -28.06
CA ILE A 758 17.97 62.80 -27.36
C ILE A 758 16.91 61.78 -26.91
N ASP A 759 17.26 61.01 -25.89
CA ASP A 759 16.35 60.53 -24.82
C ASP A 759 17.16 59.63 -23.88
N LEU A 760 17.31 60.06 -22.64
CA LEU A 760 17.74 59.23 -21.51
C LEU A 760 16.64 59.31 -20.45
N ALA A 761 16.29 58.17 -19.87
CA ALA A 761 15.29 58.15 -18.80
C ALA A 761 15.92 58.69 -17.50
N GLY A 762 15.11 59.24 -16.60
CA GLY A 762 15.61 59.72 -15.30
C GLY A 762 16.35 58.66 -14.47
N SER A 763 16.11 57.38 -14.77
CA SER A 763 16.81 56.22 -14.19
C SER A 763 18.29 56.09 -14.59
N ASP A 764 18.72 56.67 -15.72
CA ASP A 764 20.11 56.58 -16.19
C ASP A 764 21.10 57.36 -15.28
N ASP A 765 20.60 58.28 -14.45
CA ASP A 765 21.40 59.01 -13.47
C ASP A 765 21.61 58.21 -12.16
N LEU A 766 20.86 57.13 -11.95
CA LEU A 766 21.02 56.18 -10.84
C LEU A 766 21.98 55.05 -11.23
N TYR A 767 23.27 55.32 -11.09
CA TYR A 767 24.36 54.39 -11.43
C TYR A 767 25.17 53.98 -10.21
N THR A 768 25.67 52.74 -10.19
CA THR A 768 26.60 52.25 -9.16
C THR A 768 27.66 51.35 -9.77
N TRP A 769 28.75 51.11 -9.04
CA TRP A 769 29.83 50.22 -9.44
C TRP A 769 29.84 48.98 -8.55
N ALA A 770 29.91 47.79 -9.15
CA ALA A 770 30.05 46.52 -8.44
C ALA A 770 31.40 45.87 -8.75
N LYS A 771 31.84 44.89 -7.94
CA LYS A 771 33.00 44.08 -8.32
C LYS A 771 32.63 43.10 -9.42
N LYS A 772 33.45 43.06 -10.49
CA LYS A 772 33.39 41.98 -11.48
C LYS A 772 33.74 40.67 -10.78
N GLY A 773 32.88 39.65 -10.85
CA GLY A 773 32.99 38.45 -10.00
C GLY A 773 34.18 37.49 -10.23
N ASP A 774 35.19 37.90 -11.01
CA ASP A 774 36.54 37.30 -11.08
C ASP A 774 37.61 38.17 -10.40
N ASP A 775 37.16 39.22 -9.71
CA ASP A 775 37.90 40.21 -8.91
C ASP A 775 39.03 40.97 -9.66
N SER A 776 38.99 40.96 -11.00
CA SER A 776 39.95 41.67 -11.87
C SER A 776 39.69 43.18 -12.04
N GLY A 777 38.51 43.67 -11.62
CA GLY A 777 38.09 45.05 -11.77
C GLY A 777 36.66 45.29 -11.29
N LEU A 778 36.16 46.47 -11.62
CA LEU A 778 34.79 46.92 -11.33
C LEU A 778 33.94 46.89 -12.59
N GLU A 779 32.63 46.76 -12.43
CA GLU A 779 31.62 46.67 -13.48
C GLU A 779 30.54 47.73 -13.23
N LEU A 780 30.25 48.58 -14.22
CA LEU A 780 29.27 49.67 -14.10
C LEU A 780 27.85 49.12 -14.26
N LEU A 781 26.95 49.50 -13.36
CA LEU A 781 25.54 49.11 -13.36
C LEU A 781 24.62 50.35 -13.37
N PHE A 782 23.55 50.32 -14.19
CA PHE A 782 22.46 51.31 -14.11
C PHE A 782 21.23 50.70 -13.44
N PHE A 783 20.44 51.52 -12.74
CA PHE A 783 19.18 51.10 -12.14
C PHE A 783 18.08 50.96 -13.22
N ASN A 784 17.48 49.78 -13.32
CA ASN A 784 16.34 49.52 -14.19
C ASN A 784 15.04 49.60 -13.38
N GLU A 785 14.21 50.62 -13.63
CA GLU A 785 12.95 50.85 -12.92
C GLU A 785 11.94 49.71 -13.11
N GLU A 786 11.77 49.19 -14.35
CA GLU A 786 10.81 48.12 -14.66
C GLU A 786 11.04 46.84 -13.83
N ARG A 787 12.31 46.53 -13.55
CA ARG A 787 12.74 45.37 -12.75
C ARG A 787 13.08 45.72 -11.31
N ALA A 788 13.03 47.00 -10.95
CA ALA A 788 13.43 47.59 -9.67
C ALA A 788 14.77 47.03 -9.14
N GLN A 789 15.80 46.97 -9.99
CA GLN A 789 17.13 46.42 -9.69
C GLN A 789 18.22 47.02 -10.59
N TYR A 790 19.48 46.95 -10.17
CA TYR A 790 20.63 47.26 -11.01
C TYR A 790 20.87 46.20 -12.10
N VAL A 791 21.36 46.62 -13.28
CA VAL A 791 21.66 45.76 -14.43
C VAL A 791 23.04 46.11 -14.99
N THR A 792 23.80 45.10 -15.42
CA THR A 792 25.13 45.27 -16.02
C THR A 792 25.07 46.04 -17.36
N THR A 793 26.09 46.87 -17.57
CA THR A 793 26.30 47.63 -18.80
C THR A 793 27.42 47.06 -19.68
N GLY A 794 28.14 46.03 -19.20
CA GLY A 794 29.35 45.51 -19.85
C GLY A 794 30.61 46.38 -19.73
N VAL A 795 30.52 47.64 -19.26
CA VAL A 795 31.69 48.49 -19.00
C VAL A 795 32.45 47.97 -17.77
N ILE A 796 33.73 47.69 -17.96
CA ILE A 796 34.65 47.18 -16.95
C ILE A 796 35.78 48.18 -16.73
N MET A 797 36.05 48.53 -15.46
CA MET A 797 37.24 49.27 -15.06
C MET A 797 38.21 48.34 -14.32
N PRO A 798 39.32 47.90 -14.94
CA PRO A 798 40.37 47.14 -14.26
C PRO A 798 40.99 47.96 -13.12
N PHE A 799 41.37 47.31 -12.00
CA PHE A 799 41.99 48.01 -10.86
C PHE A 799 43.28 48.75 -11.25
N THR A 800 44.04 48.22 -12.21
CA THR A 800 45.21 48.88 -12.80
C THR A 800 44.87 50.19 -13.53
N ARG A 801 43.71 50.27 -14.18
CA ARG A 801 43.21 51.50 -14.84
C ARG A 801 42.71 52.50 -13.80
N LEU A 802 41.97 52.03 -12.78
CA LEU A 802 41.55 52.85 -11.65
C LEU A 802 42.75 53.50 -10.95
N ARG A 803 43.85 52.75 -10.73
CA ARG A 803 45.08 53.28 -10.15
C ARG A 803 45.65 54.43 -10.97
N VAL A 804 45.81 54.27 -12.29
CA VAL A 804 46.34 55.34 -13.16
C VAL A 804 45.45 56.59 -13.16
N LEU A 805 44.12 56.42 -13.13
CA LEU A 805 43.18 57.56 -13.05
C LEU A 805 43.26 58.28 -11.69
N ALA A 806 43.37 57.54 -10.59
CA ALA A 806 43.49 58.10 -9.25
C ALA A 806 44.87 58.77 -9.01
N GLU A 807 45.96 58.16 -9.48
CA GLU A 807 47.31 58.74 -9.47
C GLU A 807 47.36 60.07 -10.25
N ARG A 808 46.80 60.11 -11.46
CA ARG A 808 46.66 61.35 -12.25
C ARG A 808 45.86 62.42 -11.50
N HIS A 809 44.75 62.05 -10.87
CA HIS A 809 43.97 62.99 -10.06
C HIS A 809 44.77 63.52 -8.86
N MET A 810 45.49 62.66 -8.12
CA MET A 810 46.34 63.06 -6.99
C MET A 810 47.47 64.01 -7.41
N ASN A 811 48.04 63.80 -8.61
CA ASN A 811 49.04 64.69 -9.19
C ASN A 811 48.44 65.97 -9.81
N ASN A 812 47.11 66.10 -9.84
CA ASN A 812 46.36 67.17 -10.47
C ASN A 812 46.66 67.30 -11.99
N GLU A 813 46.88 66.16 -12.64
CA GLU A 813 47.08 66.02 -14.09
C GLU A 813 45.72 66.03 -14.81
N ALA A 814 45.65 66.70 -15.97
CA ALA A 814 44.41 66.78 -16.75
C ALA A 814 44.14 65.45 -17.48
N ILE A 815 42.90 64.98 -17.39
CA ILE A 815 42.40 63.86 -18.21
C ILE A 815 42.10 64.41 -19.61
N ASP A 816 43.03 64.21 -20.54
CA ASP A 816 42.86 64.58 -21.94
C ASP A 816 42.04 63.51 -22.68
N SER A 817 40.92 63.88 -23.29
CA SER A 817 40.05 62.97 -24.04
C SER A 817 40.62 62.52 -25.40
N SER A 818 41.78 63.06 -25.80
CA SER A 818 42.56 62.58 -26.94
C SER A 818 43.68 61.60 -26.56
N ASP A 819 43.85 61.28 -25.27
CA ASP A 819 44.83 60.31 -24.80
C ASP A 819 44.46 58.89 -25.27
N ALA A 820 45.46 58.11 -25.72
CA ALA A 820 45.21 56.87 -26.47
C ALA A 820 44.45 55.79 -25.68
N MET A 821 44.41 55.90 -24.35
CA MET A 821 43.60 55.06 -23.45
C MET A 821 42.09 55.17 -23.67
N PHE A 822 41.57 56.27 -24.25
CA PHE A 822 40.14 56.42 -24.54
C PHE A 822 39.75 55.92 -25.94
N ALA A 823 40.72 55.71 -26.84
CA ALA A 823 40.44 55.27 -28.21
C ALA A 823 39.91 53.82 -28.30
N GLU A 824 40.19 52.98 -27.28
CA GLU A 824 39.62 51.64 -27.19
C GLU A 824 38.18 51.63 -26.62
N ASP A 825 37.79 52.65 -25.84
CA ASP A 825 36.46 52.74 -25.20
C ASP A 825 35.34 53.02 -26.22
N GLN A 826 35.64 53.65 -27.35
CA GLN A 826 34.64 53.93 -28.40
C GLN A 826 33.96 52.64 -28.88
N ALA A 827 34.71 51.55 -29.01
CA ALA A 827 34.18 50.23 -29.37
C ALA A 827 33.37 49.58 -28.23
N VAL A 828 33.65 49.93 -26.97
CA VAL A 828 32.84 49.52 -25.81
C VAL A 828 31.49 50.25 -25.84
N ILE A 829 31.48 51.55 -26.15
CA ILE A 829 30.26 52.35 -26.32
C ILE A 829 29.39 51.79 -27.47
N ASP A 830 29.99 51.42 -28.60
CA ASP A 830 29.26 50.73 -29.70
C ASP A 830 28.69 49.37 -29.24
N THR A 831 29.44 48.61 -28.42
CA THR A 831 28.98 47.31 -27.85
C THR A 831 27.84 47.49 -26.83
N MET A 832 27.82 48.61 -26.08
CA MET A 832 26.69 48.98 -25.19
C MET A 832 25.41 49.23 -25.99
N LEU A 833 25.51 49.78 -27.21
CA LEU A 833 24.36 50.03 -28.08
C LEU A 833 23.80 48.73 -28.70
N GLU A 834 24.64 47.78 -29.09
CA GLU A 834 24.17 46.48 -29.63
C GLU A 834 23.56 45.58 -28.53
N SER A 835 24.17 45.54 -27.34
CA SER A 835 23.74 44.62 -26.26
C SER A 835 22.34 44.91 -25.71
N TYR A 836 21.89 46.17 -25.71
CA TYR A 836 20.50 46.52 -25.40
C TYR A 836 19.48 46.03 -26.45
N GLY A 837 19.89 45.86 -27.72
CA GLY A 837 19.04 45.30 -28.77
C GLY A 837 18.93 43.77 -28.70
N VAL A 838 20.06 43.07 -28.52
CA VAL A 838 20.12 41.60 -28.53
C VAL A 838 19.45 40.97 -27.28
N GLY A 839 19.35 41.71 -26.18
CA GLY A 839 18.77 41.24 -24.92
C GLY A 839 17.30 40.82 -24.94
N GLN A 840 16.54 41.11 -26.01
CA GLN A 840 15.14 40.69 -26.13
C GLN A 840 14.92 39.36 -26.88
N GLU A 841 15.80 38.96 -27.80
CA GLU A 841 15.60 37.73 -28.59
C GLU A 841 16.21 36.46 -27.96
N MET A 842 17.26 36.62 -27.15
CA MET A 842 18.02 35.49 -26.56
C MET A 842 17.33 34.83 -25.35
N LEU A 843 16.15 35.29 -24.92
CA LEU A 843 15.32 34.67 -23.89
C LEU A 843 13.91 34.38 -24.43
N GLY A 844 13.79 33.27 -25.16
CA GLY A 844 12.54 32.79 -25.79
C GLY A 844 11.46 32.30 -24.82
N LEU A 845 11.05 33.15 -23.88
CA LEU A 845 9.89 32.97 -23.01
C LEU A 845 8.89 34.09 -23.29
N GLY A 846 7.85 33.79 -24.08
CA GLY A 846 6.87 34.79 -24.53
C GLY A 846 6.08 35.41 -23.38
N VAL A 847 6.43 36.64 -23.02
CA VAL A 847 5.67 37.43 -22.03
C VAL A 847 4.40 37.97 -22.69
N GLY A 848 3.28 37.30 -22.42
CA GLY A 848 1.95 37.86 -22.69
C GLY A 848 1.75 39.16 -21.90
N LYS A 849 1.12 40.17 -22.52
CA LYS A 849 0.89 41.48 -21.90
C LYS A 849 0.14 41.33 -20.56
N PRO A 850 0.47 42.11 -19.52
CA PRO A 850 -0.40 42.23 -18.36
C PRO A 850 -1.76 42.80 -18.80
N ILE A 851 -2.83 42.14 -18.37
CA ILE A 851 -4.19 42.68 -18.43
C ILE A 851 -4.49 43.26 -17.04
N GLU A 852 -4.97 44.50 -17.00
CA GLU A 852 -5.44 45.12 -15.76
C GLU A 852 -6.72 44.40 -15.28
N GLU A 853 -6.69 43.80 -14.09
CA GLU A 853 -7.92 43.42 -13.39
C GLU A 853 -8.33 44.54 -12.40
N PRO A 854 -9.63 44.90 -12.32
CA PRO A 854 -10.09 46.05 -11.54
C PRO A 854 -10.14 45.78 -10.03
N GLU A 855 -9.95 46.83 -9.24
CA GLU A 855 -10.14 46.80 -7.78
C GLU A 855 -11.54 46.29 -7.41
N GLY A 856 -11.62 45.18 -6.66
CA GLY A 856 -12.88 44.47 -6.48
C GLY A 856 -12.93 43.55 -5.27
N ILE A 857 -13.07 44.15 -4.08
CA ILE A 857 -13.58 43.60 -2.79
C ILE A 857 -13.18 42.15 -2.44
N ASN A 858 -12.38 42.00 -1.38
CA ASN A 858 -11.97 40.70 -0.84
C ASN A 858 -13.17 39.79 -0.47
N PRO A 859 -13.07 38.46 -0.72
CA PRO A 859 -14.16 37.54 -0.45
C PRO A 859 -14.42 37.36 1.04
N VAL A 860 -15.70 37.28 1.43
CA VAL A 860 -16.13 37.12 2.82
C VAL A 860 -16.46 35.66 3.11
N ASN A 861 -15.83 35.08 4.13
CA ASN A 861 -16.14 33.74 4.62
C ASN A 861 -17.54 33.73 5.27
N THR A 862 -18.46 32.88 4.80
CA THR A 862 -19.85 32.85 5.31
C THR A 862 -20.03 31.99 6.58
N GLY A 863 -18.99 31.28 7.02
CA GLY A 863 -19.06 30.28 8.10
C GLY A 863 -19.74 28.96 7.72
N LYS A 864 -20.44 28.90 6.58
CA LYS A 864 -21.05 27.67 6.04
C LYS A 864 -19.99 26.76 5.42
N LYS A 865 -20.28 25.45 5.37
CA LYS A 865 -19.48 24.45 4.66
C LYS A 865 -20.35 23.55 3.79
N THR A 866 -19.77 23.04 2.70
CA THR A 866 -20.39 22.00 1.86
C THR A 866 -20.34 20.64 2.55
N SER A 867 -21.10 19.66 2.03
CA SER A 867 -21.02 18.25 2.41
C SER A 867 -19.62 17.64 2.22
N ALA A 868 -18.81 18.19 1.30
CA ALA A 868 -17.40 17.83 1.10
C ALA A 868 -16.43 18.56 2.07
N GLY A 869 -16.93 19.42 2.97
CA GLY A 869 -16.15 20.11 4.00
C GLY A 869 -15.52 21.45 3.59
N ARG A 870 -15.71 21.90 2.34
CA ARG A 870 -15.17 23.16 1.81
C ARG A 870 -16.00 24.36 2.28
N VAL A 871 -15.34 25.50 2.52
CA VAL A 871 -15.98 26.76 2.98
C VAL A 871 -16.81 27.38 1.85
N ILE A 872 -17.97 27.96 2.18
CA ILE A 872 -18.73 28.79 1.25
C ILE A 872 -18.31 30.26 1.44
N TRP A 873 -17.88 30.90 0.36
CA TRP A 873 -17.43 32.28 0.28
C TRP A 873 -18.51 33.17 -0.33
N LYS A 874 -18.42 34.48 -0.10
CA LYS A 874 -19.33 35.48 -0.67
C LYS A 874 -18.56 36.64 -1.28
N LYS A 875 -18.77 36.89 -2.57
CA LYS A 875 -18.22 38.04 -3.30
C LYS A 875 -19.32 38.64 -4.17
N ASN A 876 -19.37 39.97 -4.25
CA ASN A 876 -20.37 40.74 -5.02
C ASN A 876 -21.86 40.41 -4.75
N GLY A 877 -22.17 39.74 -3.62
CA GLY A 877 -23.53 39.36 -3.22
C GLY A 877 -23.87 37.89 -3.47
N GLU A 878 -23.11 37.20 -4.33
CA GLU A 878 -23.28 35.78 -4.66
C GLU A 878 -22.50 34.87 -3.71
N GLU A 879 -23.08 33.73 -3.32
CA GLU A 879 -22.40 32.71 -2.51
C GLU A 879 -21.84 31.62 -3.42
N TYR A 880 -20.55 31.30 -3.28
CA TYR A 880 -19.85 30.28 -4.06
C TYR A 880 -19.00 29.38 -3.15
N SER A 881 -19.00 28.08 -3.44
CA SER A 881 -18.19 27.08 -2.73
C SER A 881 -17.09 26.50 -3.62
N GLU A 882 -17.40 26.31 -4.90
CA GLU A 882 -16.48 25.91 -5.96
C GLU A 882 -16.85 26.68 -7.23
N ILE A 883 -15.94 27.52 -7.75
CA ILE A 883 -15.92 27.80 -9.19
C ILE A 883 -15.16 26.62 -9.81
N THR A 884 -15.68 26.02 -10.89
CA THR A 884 -15.01 24.92 -11.59
C THR A 884 -14.74 25.30 -13.04
N ARG A 885 -13.66 24.77 -13.60
CA ARG A 885 -13.34 24.85 -15.03
C ARG A 885 -13.00 23.46 -15.56
N THR A 886 -13.38 23.23 -16.81
CA THR A 886 -12.96 22.07 -17.60
C THR A 886 -11.69 22.44 -18.36
N VAL A 887 -10.65 21.60 -18.29
CA VAL A 887 -9.38 21.79 -19.03
C VAL A 887 -8.95 20.49 -19.70
N GLN A 888 -8.14 20.61 -20.75
CA GLN A 888 -7.50 19.47 -21.40
C GLN A 888 -6.07 19.32 -20.88
N LEU A 889 -5.69 18.09 -20.54
CA LEU A 889 -4.33 17.70 -20.17
C LEU A 889 -3.48 17.43 -21.42
N GLU A 890 -2.15 17.47 -21.28
CA GLU A 890 -1.22 17.10 -22.37
C GLU A 890 -1.43 15.67 -22.90
N THR A 891 -2.05 14.79 -22.10
CA THR A 891 -2.49 13.44 -22.50
C THR A 891 -3.71 13.41 -23.43
N GLY A 892 -4.23 14.57 -23.84
CA GLY A 892 -5.44 14.74 -24.64
C GLY A 892 -6.76 14.50 -23.88
N LYS A 893 -6.68 14.06 -22.62
CA LYS A 893 -7.84 13.83 -21.74
C LYS A 893 -8.37 15.13 -21.14
N TRP A 894 -9.62 15.12 -20.72
CA TRP A 894 -10.31 16.27 -20.13
C TRP A 894 -10.57 16.07 -18.63
N ILE A 895 -10.46 17.14 -17.85
CA ILE A 895 -10.60 17.10 -16.38
C ILE A 895 -11.35 18.34 -15.89
N THR A 896 -12.23 18.15 -14.91
CA THR A 896 -13.00 19.23 -14.28
C THR A 896 -12.44 19.52 -12.90
N THR A 897 -11.82 20.69 -12.77
CA THR A 897 -11.08 21.09 -11.57
C THR A 897 -11.72 22.32 -10.91
N PRO A 898 -11.78 22.41 -9.57
CA PRO A 898 -12.09 23.67 -8.90
C PRO A 898 -11.01 24.72 -9.15
N THR A 899 -11.34 26.00 -9.12
CA THR A 899 -10.41 27.12 -9.36
C THR A 899 -10.34 28.11 -8.21
N VAL A 900 -10.73 27.69 -7.00
CA VAL A 900 -10.75 28.53 -5.79
C VAL A 900 -9.78 27.95 -4.78
N ASP A 901 -8.89 28.77 -4.22
CA ASP A 901 -7.91 28.36 -3.22
C ASP A 901 -8.50 28.23 -1.79
N LYS A 902 -7.63 27.88 -0.83
CA LYS A 902 -7.98 27.75 0.60
C LYS A 902 -8.43 29.07 1.25
N ASP A 903 -8.06 30.21 0.68
CA ASP A 903 -8.24 31.57 1.21
C ASP A 903 -9.40 32.32 0.50
N GLY A 904 -10.03 31.70 -0.51
CA GLY A 904 -11.22 32.17 -1.21
C GLY A 904 -10.95 32.85 -2.57
N ASN A 905 -9.69 32.93 -3.00
CA ASN A 905 -9.30 33.60 -4.25
C ASN A 905 -9.46 32.68 -5.46
N VAL A 906 -9.68 33.26 -6.64
CA VAL A 906 -9.70 32.51 -7.89
C VAL A 906 -8.26 32.36 -8.39
N VAL A 907 -7.81 31.11 -8.55
CA VAL A 907 -6.47 30.80 -9.08
C VAL A 907 -6.53 30.80 -10.61
N PRO A 908 -5.60 31.49 -11.31
CA PRO A 908 -5.50 31.46 -12.77
C PRO A 908 -5.41 30.02 -13.31
N ILE A 909 -6.17 29.73 -14.36
CA ILE A 909 -6.37 28.36 -14.85
C ILE A 909 -5.09 27.74 -15.44
N GLU A 910 -4.16 28.59 -15.87
CA GLU A 910 -2.83 28.26 -16.39
C GLU A 910 -1.97 27.62 -15.28
N LYS A 911 -2.03 28.16 -14.05
CA LYS A 911 -1.33 27.62 -12.88
C LYS A 911 -1.91 26.26 -12.46
N ILE A 912 -3.23 26.11 -12.55
CA ILE A 912 -3.91 24.84 -12.24
C ILE A 912 -3.61 23.78 -13.32
N THR A 913 -3.62 24.16 -14.60
CA THR A 913 -3.30 23.25 -15.71
C THR A 913 -1.86 22.76 -15.61
N LYS A 914 -0.91 23.67 -15.32
CA LYS A 914 0.48 23.31 -15.03
C LYS A 914 0.58 22.33 -13.85
N PHE A 915 -0.08 22.62 -12.73
CA PHE A 915 -0.10 21.72 -11.56
C PHE A 915 -0.65 20.32 -11.92
N LEU A 916 -1.71 20.23 -12.72
CA LEU A 916 -2.33 18.96 -13.11
C LEU A 916 -1.48 18.17 -14.12
N ASN A 917 -0.71 18.83 -14.98
CA ASN A 917 0.27 18.15 -15.83
C ASN A 917 1.48 17.64 -15.01
N GLU A 918 1.92 18.41 -14.00
CA GLU A 918 3.05 18.05 -13.12
C GLU A 918 2.70 16.99 -12.05
N ASN A 919 1.46 16.94 -11.56
CA ASN A 919 1.05 16.14 -10.39
C ASN A 919 -0.10 15.15 -10.71
N GLY A 920 -0.54 15.05 -11.97
CA GLY A 920 -1.66 14.22 -12.38
C GLY A 920 -3.03 14.78 -11.96
N ASN A 921 -4.05 13.91 -11.94
CA ASN A 921 -5.45 14.28 -11.73
C ASN A 921 -5.82 14.60 -10.27
N ILE A 922 -4.99 15.35 -9.53
CA ILE A 922 -5.15 15.64 -8.10
C ILE A 922 -5.69 17.06 -7.87
N ASP A 923 -6.69 17.20 -6.99
CA ASP A 923 -7.19 18.49 -6.49
C ASP A 923 -6.13 19.22 -5.66
N PHE A 924 -5.59 20.33 -6.18
CA PHE A 924 -4.53 21.12 -5.55
C PHE A 924 -4.89 21.72 -4.17
N VAL A 925 -6.17 21.69 -3.76
CA VAL A 925 -6.61 22.17 -2.44
C VAL A 925 -6.90 21.02 -1.46
N THR A 926 -7.34 19.84 -1.94
CA THR A 926 -7.74 18.73 -1.04
C THR A 926 -6.91 17.45 -1.16
N GLY A 927 -6.01 17.34 -2.13
CA GLY A 927 -5.17 16.14 -2.32
C GLY A 927 -5.94 14.90 -2.76
N LYS A 928 -7.16 15.05 -3.27
CA LYS A 928 -8.01 13.95 -3.76
C LYS A 928 -7.92 13.82 -5.28
N GLU A 929 -8.01 12.60 -5.78
CA GLU A 929 -8.16 12.35 -7.22
C GLU A 929 -9.49 12.94 -7.75
N LEU A 930 -9.40 13.52 -8.94
CA LEU A 930 -10.49 14.05 -9.75
C LEU A 930 -10.75 13.10 -10.93
N PRO A 931 -12.01 12.93 -11.37
CA PRO A 931 -12.31 12.07 -12.52
C PRO A 931 -11.78 12.68 -13.83
N VAL A 932 -11.32 11.81 -14.72
CA VAL A 932 -10.76 12.14 -16.03
C VAL A 932 -11.68 11.58 -17.12
N PHE A 933 -11.84 12.34 -18.21
CA PHE A 933 -12.83 12.10 -19.26
C PHE A 933 -12.20 12.07 -20.65
N ASP A 934 -12.75 11.27 -21.56
CA ASP A 934 -12.26 11.16 -22.94
C ASP A 934 -12.69 12.32 -23.84
N THR A 935 -13.66 13.15 -23.41
CA THR A 935 -14.17 14.28 -24.20
C THR A 935 -14.53 15.46 -23.29
N GLU A 936 -14.35 16.67 -23.81
CA GLU A 936 -14.79 17.93 -23.19
C GLU A 936 -16.26 17.83 -22.75
N LYS A 937 -17.15 17.40 -23.66
CA LYS A 937 -18.58 17.27 -23.43
C LYS A 937 -18.94 16.38 -22.23
N ALA A 938 -18.14 15.35 -21.92
CA ALA A 938 -18.32 14.52 -20.74
C ALA A 938 -17.85 15.23 -19.46
N ALA A 939 -16.71 15.93 -19.52
CA ALA A 939 -16.18 16.73 -18.40
C ALA A 939 -17.08 17.94 -18.06
N SER A 940 -17.60 18.65 -19.07
CA SER A 940 -18.55 19.75 -18.89
C SER A 940 -19.89 19.27 -18.33
N LYS A 941 -20.42 18.14 -18.83
CA LYS A 941 -21.63 17.52 -18.25
C LYS A 941 -21.41 17.12 -16.79
N TYR A 942 -20.25 16.57 -16.44
CA TYR A 942 -19.89 16.31 -15.04
C TYR A 942 -19.78 17.60 -14.21
N ALA A 943 -19.30 18.71 -14.79
CA ALA A 943 -19.28 20.02 -14.13
C ALA A 943 -20.71 20.54 -13.85
N GLU A 944 -21.61 20.43 -14.82
CA GLU A 944 -23.02 20.78 -14.67
C GLU A 944 -23.72 19.91 -13.61
N GLU A 945 -23.52 18.58 -13.64
CA GLU A 945 -24.08 17.64 -12.67
C GLU A 945 -23.55 17.92 -11.26
N ARG A 946 -22.24 18.17 -11.11
CA ARG A 946 -21.61 18.57 -9.84
C ARG A 946 -22.16 19.90 -9.33
N SER A 947 -22.30 20.90 -10.20
CA SER A 947 -22.82 22.22 -9.82
C SER A 947 -24.28 22.16 -9.37
N ASN A 948 -25.11 21.34 -10.03
CA ASN A 948 -26.52 21.17 -9.64
C ASN A 948 -26.71 20.31 -8.37
N SER A 949 -25.77 19.40 -8.08
CA SER A 949 -25.87 18.47 -6.93
C SER A 949 -25.89 19.15 -5.55
N TYR A 950 -25.49 20.42 -5.45
CA TYR A 950 -25.45 21.15 -4.19
C TYR A 950 -26.77 21.84 -3.78
N ASN A 951 -27.84 21.77 -4.60
CA ASN A 951 -29.05 22.59 -4.42
C ASN A 951 -30.35 21.85 -4.07
N ASN A 952 -30.36 20.53 -3.84
CA ASN A 952 -31.60 19.79 -3.50
C ASN A 952 -31.41 18.69 -2.44
N GLU A 953 -31.96 18.90 -1.24
CA GLU A 953 -32.31 17.83 -0.30
C GLU A 953 -33.78 17.42 -0.50
N THR A 954 -34.09 16.27 -1.12
CA THR A 954 -35.38 15.61 -0.89
C THR A 954 -35.40 14.11 -1.20
N THR A 955 -36.26 13.40 -0.46
CA THR A 955 -36.44 11.94 -0.37
C THR A 955 -37.03 11.24 -1.59
N GLN A 956 -36.54 10.02 -1.88
CA GLN A 956 -37.27 8.74 -2.12
C GLN A 956 -36.25 7.72 -2.69
N LYS A 957 -36.17 6.42 -2.36
CA LYS A 957 -37.09 5.42 -1.77
C LYS A 957 -38.25 4.97 -2.67
N THR A 958 -37.97 3.97 -3.51
CA THR A 958 -38.94 3.15 -4.25
C THR A 958 -39.06 1.75 -3.61
N GLU A 959 -40.23 1.12 -3.73
CA GLU A 959 -40.55 -0.21 -3.17
C GLU A 959 -40.41 -1.36 -4.19
N PRO A 960 -40.35 -2.63 -3.74
CA PRO A 960 -39.99 -3.76 -4.60
C PRO A 960 -41.16 -4.41 -5.36
N GLU A 961 -40.82 -5.07 -6.46
CA GLU A 961 -41.68 -6.02 -7.19
C GLU A 961 -41.76 -7.41 -6.48
N PRO A 962 -42.63 -8.35 -6.92
CA PRO A 962 -43.04 -9.49 -6.08
C PRO A 962 -41.92 -10.49 -5.77
N ALA A 963 -42.07 -11.17 -4.63
CA ALA A 963 -41.05 -12.02 -4.04
C ALA A 963 -40.65 -13.21 -4.95
N PRO A 964 -39.37 -13.35 -5.34
CA PRO A 964 -38.84 -14.59 -5.89
C PRO A 964 -38.64 -15.65 -4.80
N GLU A 965 -38.36 -16.89 -5.19
CA GLU A 965 -37.91 -17.91 -4.24
C GLU A 965 -36.60 -17.48 -3.57
N ASP A 966 -36.44 -17.86 -2.29
CA ASP A 966 -35.32 -17.48 -1.44
C ASP A 966 -33.99 -18.01 -2.01
N PRO A 967 -33.11 -17.15 -2.57
CA PRO A 967 -31.96 -17.60 -3.34
C PRO A 967 -30.87 -18.22 -2.45
N GLU A 968 -30.80 -17.80 -1.19
CA GLU A 968 -29.95 -18.44 -0.18
C GLU A 968 -30.42 -19.87 0.12
N LEU A 969 -31.74 -20.08 0.24
CA LEU A 969 -32.32 -21.40 0.45
C LEU A 969 -32.14 -22.32 -0.77
N ALA A 970 -32.23 -21.77 -1.98
CA ALA A 970 -31.97 -22.50 -3.22
C ALA A 970 -30.51 -22.99 -3.31
N GLN A 971 -29.54 -22.12 -3.00
CA GLN A 971 -28.12 -22.50 -2.95
C GLN A 971 -27.86 -23.61 -1.91
N LEU A 972 -28.46 -23.51 -0.72
CA LEU A 972 -28.31 -24.50 0.34
C LEU A 972 -28.87 -25.88 -0.05
N ASN A 973 -30.06 -25.91 -0.67
CA ASN A 973 -30.62 -27.16 -1.17
C ASN A 973 -29.69 -27.81 -2.22
N GLY A 974 -29.06 -27.01 -3.08
CA GLY A 974 -28.04 -27.47 -4.03
C GLY A 974 -26.83 -28.13 -3.37
N PHE A 975 -26.28 -27.51 -2.31
CA PHE A 975 -25.18 -28.10 -1.53
C PHE A 975 -25.57 -29.46 -0.93
N VAL A 976 -26.74 -29.56 -0.28
CA VAL A 976 -27.21 -30.81 0.34
C VAL A 976 -27.38 -31.92 -0.71
N THR A 977 -27.88 -31.59 -1.91
CA THR A 977 -27.96 -32.53 -3.04
C THR A 977 -26.58 -33.00 -3.50
N GLN A 978 -25.61 -32.08 -3.64
CA GLN A 978 -24.24 -32.43 -4.05
C GLN A 978 -23.50 -33.26 -2.98
N ALA A 979 -23.71 -32.98 -1.70
CA ALA A 979 -23.10 -33.72 -0.60
C ALA A 979 -23.67 -35.15 -0.49
N ARG A 980 -25.00 -35.32 -0.57
CA ARG A 980 -25.65 -36.63 -0.60
C ARG A 980 -25.20 -37.48 -1.79
N ALA A 981 -25.11 -36.90 -3.00
CA ALA A 981 -24.62 -37.59 -4.19
C ALA A 981 -23.12 -37.98 -4.12
N PHE A 982 -22.33 -37.38 -3.21
CA PHE A 982 -20.95 -37.76 -2.95
C PHE A 982 -20.84 -38.83 -1.85
N LEU A 983 -21.74 -38.81 -0.87
CA LEU A 983 -21.81 -39.80 0.22
C LEU A 983 -21.91 -41.24 -0.30
N ASP A 984 -22.67 -41.44 -1.38
CA ASP A 984 -22.85 -42.73 -2.06
C ASP A 984 -21.57 -43.26 -2.76
N THR A 985 -20.47 -42.49 -2.76
CA THR A 985 -19.24 -42.78 -3.52
C THR A 985 -17.96 -42.89 -2.68
N VAL A 986 -18.03 -42.69 -1.36
CA VAL A 986 -16.84 -42.60 -0.48
C VAL A 986 -16.67 -43.78 0.49
N PRO A 987 -15.42 -44.18 0.82
CA PRO A 987 -15.15 -45.20 1.83
C PRO A 987 -15.44 -44.71 3.26
N GLY A 988 -15.62 -45.65 4.19
CA GLY A 988 -16.28 -45.43 5.49
C GLY A 988 -15.74 -44.30 6.38
N GLU A 989 -14.43 -44.04 6.39
CA GLU A 989 -13.86 -42.94 7.18
C GLU A 989 -14.27 -41.56 6.65
N GLN A 990 -14.40 -41.40 5.33
CA GLN A 990 -14.85 -40.16 4.70
C GLN A 990 -16.37 -40.02 4.74
N MET A 991 -17.11 -41.14 4.78
CA MET A 991 -18.58 -41.18 4.87
C MET A 991 -19.09 -40.43 6.11
N VAL A 992 -18.44 -40.60 7.27
CA VAL A 992 -18.81 -39.93 8.52
C VAL A 992 -18.64 -38.41 8.43
N GLU A 993 -17.57 -37.92 7.80
CA GLU A 993 -17.35 -36.48 7.65
C GLU A 993 -18.30 -35.85 6.61
N VAL A 994 -18.68 -36.59 5.56
CA VAL A 994 -19.72 -36.14 4.61
C VAL A 994 -21.12 -36.12 5.26
N GLU A 995 -21.45 -37.10 6.11
CA GLU A 995 -22.68 -37.07 6.95
C GLU A 995 -22.71 -35.81 7.84
N ARG A 996 -21.62 -35.51 8.55
CA ARG A 996 -21.44 -34.31 9.37
C ARG A 996 -21.63 -32.99 8.57
N LEU A 997 -21.12 -32.92 7.34
CA LEU A 997 -21.31 -31.74 6.47
C LEU A 997 -22.77 -31.57 6.02
N ILE A 998 -23.50 -32.66 5.78
CA ILE A 998 -24.94 -32.63 5.44
C ILE A 998 -25.76 -32.15 6.64
N GLU A 999 -25.54 -32.72 7.84
CA GLU A 999 -26.21 -32.31 9.08
C GLU A 999 -25.95 -30.81 9.39
N GLY A 1000 -24.70 -30.34 9.18
CA GLY A 1000 -24.34 -28.93 9.31
C GLY A 1000 -25.15 -28.01 8.39
N ALA A 1001 -25.38 -28.39 7.14
CA ALA A 1001 -26.19 -27.60 6.21
C ALA A 1001 -27.69 -27.65 6.53
N GLU A 1002 -28.22 -28.77 7.03
CA GLU A 1002 -29.63 -28.85 7.43
C GLU A 1002 -29.94 -27.96 8.66
N VAL A 1003 -28.97 -27.75 9.57
CA VAL A 1003 -29.05 -26.72 10.63
C VAL A 1003 -29.05 -25.29 10.07
N LEU A 1004 -28.24 -25.01 9.04
CA LEU A 1004 -28.22 -23.70 8.37
C LEU A 1004 -29.56 -23.41 7.66
N ARG A 1005 -30.21 -24.43 7.10
CA ARG A 1005 -31.54 -24.34 6.47
C ARG A 1005 -32.58 -23.74 7.41
N ALA A 1006 -32.62 -24.20 8.66
CA ALA A 1006 -33.52 -23.67 9.69
C ALA A 1006 -33.22 -22.20 10.02
N ARG A 1007 -31.94 -21.81 10.10
CA ARG A 1007 -31.53 -20.41 10.38
C ARG A 1007 -31.92 -19.44 9.26
N ILE A 1008 -31.84 -19.88 8.00
CA ILE A 1008 -32.26 -19.09 6.83
C ILE A 1008 -33.79 -18.91 6.82
N VAL A 1009 -34.57 -20.00 6.99
CA VAL A 1009 -36.05 -19.96 7.00
C VAL A 1009 -36.60 -19.03 8.10
N TYR A 1010 -36.03 -19.05 9.31
CA TYR A 1010 -36.45 -18.16 10.40
C TYR A 1010 -35.80 -16.76 10.37
N ASN A 1011 -35.19 -16.38 9.25
CA ASN A 1011 -34.75 -15.03 8.87
C ASN A 1011 -33.86 -14.33 9.93
N LYS A 1012 -32.98 -15.10 10.59
CA LYS A 1012 -32.05 -14.62 11.63
C LYS A 1012 -30.62 -14.93 11.20
N GLY A 1013 -29.82 -13.89 10.95
CA GLY A 1013 -28.39 -14.06 10.66
C GLY A 1013 -28.09 -14.71 9.31
N LYS A 1014 -28.95 -14.52 8.29
CA LYS A 1014 -28.76 -15.06 6.92
C LYS A 1014 -27.33 -14.91 6.40
N GLU A 1015 -26.72 -13.73 6.56
CA GLU A 1015 -25.35 -13.48 6.09
C GLU A 1015 -24.29 -14.36 6.80
N ALA A 1016 -24.46 -14.63 8.10
CA ALA A 1016 -23.61 -15.55 8.84
C ALA A 1016 -23.86 -17.00 8.43
N ALA A 1017 -25.12 -17.38 8.22
CA ALA A 1017 -25.47 -18.71 7.72
C ALA A 1017 -24.88 -18.97 6.33
N MET A 1018 -24.88 -17.98 5.42
CA MET A 1018 -24.26 -18.10 4.09
C MET A 1018 -22.73 -18.08 4.13
N LYS A 1019 -22.11 -17.44 5.12
CA LYS A 1019 -20.65 -17.58 5.36
C LYS A 1019 -20.31 -19.00 5.84
N GLN A 1020 -21.14 -19.58 6.71
CA GLN A 1020 -20.99 -20.96 7.17
C GLN A 1020 -21.25 -21.98 6.04
N LEU A 1021 -22.26 -21.75 5.18
CA LEU A 1021 -22.52 -22.62 4.02
C LEU A 1021 -21.31 -22.68 3.08
N ARG A 1022 -20.68 -21.54 2.79
CA ARG A 1022 -19.46 -21.47 1.95
C ARG A 1022 -18.25 -22.20 2.56
N LEU A 1023 -18.19 -22.33 3.88
CA LEU A 1023 -17.18 -23.14 4.56
C LEU A 1023 -17.45 -24.64 4.33
N LEU A 1024 -18.70 -25.09 4.49
CA LEU A 1024 -19.12 -26.47 4.19
C LEU A 1024 -18.91 -26.82 2.70
N GLU A 1025 -19.25 -25.91 1.77
CA GLU A 1025 -18.95 -26.01 0.33
C GLU A 1025 -17.45 -26.23 0.08
N THR A 1026 -16.59 -25.51 0.82
CA THR A 1026 -15.13 -25.61 0.70
C THR A 1026 -14.60 -26.94 1.28
N GLN A 1027 -15.13 -27.39 2.43
CA GLN A 1027 -14.76 -28.67 3.03
C GLN A 1027 -15.17 -29.85 2.15
N LEU A 1028 -16.38 -29.84 1.58
CA LEU A 1028 -16.84 -30.85 0.64
C LEU A 1028 -15.97 -30.90 -0.63
N GLN A 1029 -15.52 -29.75 -1.14
CA GLN A 1029 -14.59 -29.70 -2.28
C GLN A 1029 -13.22 -30.32 -1.94
N LEU A 1030 -12.69 -30.07 -0.74
CA LEU A 1030 -11.44 -30.68 -0.28
C LEU A 1030 -11.55 -32.20 -0.13
N LEU A 1031 -12.66 -32.72 0.42
CA LEU A 1031 -12.94 -34.16 0.47
C LEU A 1031 -13.10 -34.77 -0.94
N GLN A 1032 -13.66 -34.02 -1.89
CA GLN A 1032 -13.73 -34.38 -3.32
C GLN A 1032 -12.37 -34.25 -4.06
N GLY A 1033 -11.26 -33.99 -3.35
CA GLY A 1033 -9.93 -33.85 -3.93
C GLY A 1033 -9.72 -32.59 -4.77
N LYS A 1034 -10.65 -31.63 -4.73
CA LYS A 1034 -10.61 -30.38 -5.51
C LYS A 1034 -9.88 -29.29 -4.72
N THR A 1035 -8.97 -28.58 -5.36
CA THR A 1035 -8.11 -27.59 -4.69
C THR A 1035 -8.72 -26.20 -4.68
N ALA A 1036 -9.18 -25.75 -3.51
CA ALA A 1036 -9.50 -24.33 -3.26
C ALA A 1036 -8.26 -23.43 -3.37
N SER A 1037 -8.45 -22.18 -3.80
CA SER A 1037 -7.35 -21.23 -4.02
C SER A 1037 -6.81 -20.64 -2.71
N LYS A 1038 -5.53 -20.25 -2.72
CA LYS A 1038 -4.85 -19.59 -1.58
C LYS A 1038 -5.50 -18.26 -1.19
N GLU A 1039 -6.24 -17.64 -2.11
CA GLU A 1039 -6.96 -16.38 -1.89
C GLU A 1039 -8.39 -16.61 -1.37
N GLN A 1040 -9.09 -17.68 -1.82
CA GLN A 1040 -10.36 -18.10 -1.23
C GLN A 1040 -10.17 -18.45 0.26
N MET A 1041 -9.14 -19.23 0.60
CA MET A 1041 -8.80 -19.55 1.99
C MET A 1041 -8.44 -18.30 2.81
N ARG A 1042 -7.70 -17.34 2.24
CA ARG A 1042 -7.41 -16.05 2.92
C ARG A 1042 -8.64 -15.17 3.13
N LYS A 1043 -9.63 -15.17 2.22
CA LYS A 1043 -10.90 -14.45 2.39
C LYS A 1043 -11.81 -15.09 3.43
N LEU A 1044 -11.75 -16.41 3.61
CA LEU A 1044 -12.45 -17.12 4.70
C LEU A 1044 -11.81 -16.86 6.08
N LEU A 1045 -10.48 -16.82 6.16
CA LEU A 1045 -9.70 -16.51 7.36
C LEU A 1045 -9.64 -14.98 7.69
N GLY A 1046 -10.73 -14.25 7.40
CA GLY A 1046 -10.85 -12.82 7.71
C GLY A 1046 -10.69 -12.51 9.20
N SER A 1047 -10.22 -11.31 9.53
CA SER A 1047 -9.69 -10.97 10.87
C SER A 1047 -10.74 -10.74 11.97
N GLN A 1048 -11.61 -11.72 12.23
CA GLN A 1048 -12.55 -11.74 13.36
C GLN A 1048 -12.54 -13.11 14.08
N PRO A 1049 -12.93 -13.19 15.37
CA PRO A 1049 -12.57 -14.32 16.23
C PRO A 1049 -13.54 -15.51 16.22
N GLU A 1050 -14.52 -15.53 15.31
CA GLU A 1050 -15.67 -16.47 15.35
C GLU A 1050 -15.46 -17.76 14.54
N LEU A 1051 -14.21 -18.20 14.39
CA LEU A 1051 -13.85 -19.53 13.88
C LEU A 1051 -13.40 -20.43 15.04
N ASP A 1052 -13.84 -21.68 14.99
CA ASP A 1052 -13.44 -22.74 15.94
C ASP A 1052 -11.90 -22.86 16.02
N PRO A 1053 -11.29 -22.77 17.21
CA PRO A 1053 -9.85 -22.90 17.37
C PRO A 1053 -9.24 -24.20 16.82
N GLU A 1054 -9.95 -25.34 16.89
CA GLU A 1054 -9.45 -26.61 16.35
C GLU A 1054 -9.46 -26.59 14.82
N LEU A 1055 -10.58 -26.21 14.22
CA LEU A 1055 -10.71 -26.11 12.75
C LEU A 1055 -9.73 -25.09 12.16
N ARG A 1056 -9.47 -24.00 12.89
CA ARG A 1056 -8.44 -23.02 12.52
C ARG A 1056 -7.04 -23.63 12.58
N ALA A 1057 -6.72 -24.44 13.60
CA ALA A 1057 -5.43 -25.09 13.72
C ALA A 1057 -5.19 -26.10 12.57
N GLU A 1058 -6.21 -26.87 12.17
CA GLU A 1058 -6.14 -27.76 11.00
C GLU A 1058 -5.92 -26.99 9.70
N MET A 1059 -6.65 -25.89 9.47
CA MET A 1059 -6.47 -25.06 8.28
C MET A 1059 -5.10 -24.36 8.25
N GLU A 1060 -4.58 -23.92 9.40
CA GLU A 1060 -3.21 -23.40 9.49
C GLU A 1060 -2.15 -24.50 9.28
N ALA A 1061 -2.38 -25.74 9.72
CA ALA A 1061 -1.50 -26.88 9.44
C ALA A 1061 -1.47 -27.25 7.95
N LEU A 1062 -2.63 -27.25 7.28
CA LEU A 1062 -2.75 -27.45 5.82
C LEU A 1062 -2.13 -26.31 4.98
N LEU A 1063 -2.03 -25.10 5.54
CA LEU A 1063 -1.28 -24.01 4.92
C LEU A 1063 0.24 -24.18 5.10
N ARG A 1064 0.70 -24.68 6.25
CA ARG A 1064 2.12 -24.95 6.52
C ARG A 1064 2.66 -26.14 5.72
N SER A 1065 1.89 -27.21 5.54
CA SER A 1065 2.28 -28.36 4.68
C SER A 1065 2.32 -28.04 3.17
N ARG A 1066 1.96 -26.80 2.78
CA ARG A 1066 2.20 -26.19 1.45
C ARG A 1066 3.26 -25.09 1.46
N GLN A 1067 4.11 -25.03 2.48
CA GLN A 1067 5.37 -24.26 2.48
C GLN A 1067 6.60 -25.17 2.42
N ASP A 1068 6.46 -26.42 2.90
CA ASP A 1068 7.50 -27.46 2.84
C ASP A 1068 7.37 -28.35 1.58
N ARG A 1069 6.75 -27.81 0.52
CA ARG A 1069 6.60 -28.37 -0.85
C ARG A 1069 6.59 -27.24 -1.88
#